data_AF-A0A928K4R1-F1
#
_entry.id   AF-A0A928K4R1-F1
#
_cell.length_a   1.000
_cell.length_b   1.000
_cell.length_c   1.000
_cell.angle_alpha   90.00
_cell.angle_beta   90.00
_cell.angle_gamma   90.00
#
_symmetry.space_group_name_H-M   'P 1'
#
loop_
_entity.id
_entity.type
_entity.pdbx_description
1 polymer ?
#
loop_
_entity_poly.entity_id
_entity_poly.type
_entity_poly.pdbx_seq_one_letter_code
_entity_poly.pdbx_strand_id
1 'polypeptide(L)'
;IYEITRIDPWFTAKLLKLVQFEQKIGGRAISDSEYLEGKKLGYPDKALARISGQALPCHREAVYKMVDTCAAEYAAQTPYFYSTYDNHCESRGFTRSGKKKIIVLGSGPIRIGQGIEFDYSSVHCVWALKRLGYEVIIINNNPETVSTDYDTADRLYFEPLTDEDVMNIIKVEQPEGVVVAFGGQTAIKLVKFLDDSGIKIMGTSAEGIDMAEDRERFDALLEKFSIRRPAGMGVMSLEEALAAAEQLGYPVLLRPSYVIGGQNMKIVHNEAEVRTYMDVILSGSIDNPVLVDKYLEGLELEVDVISDGKDVLIPGVMQHIERAGVHSGDSIAVYPQFSISDKMLQKVIDCSQKLALELGTQGLVNIQYLVWRNELYVIEVNPRASRTVPYISKVTGVPMVDLATRVMVGEPLRDMGYGTGLYRTPPYYTVKVPVFSFEKLSDVNSSLGPEMKSTGEVLGIGKTLNEALFKGLASAGFRLRAPEMGQDIGVLISVCDHDYLEVVTLAKKLDDLGMKLYATKGTAENIAALGIDVVTVPDISEYDKVTELLESGCISYIVYTGAMHDSTMDDYIRLHRRAVQLSIACFTSLDTANALADIIASRFNQFNTELVDIAHLRTARQKLHFAKMHGNSNDYIFIDNRDGKIVCPESLSVSMCDRYTGIGADGVVLIEDSSKADAKMRIFNKDGSEGAMAGNSIRCVAKFLYDNGIVCRDRITVETNSGVKNLRLYLRGGKVSEVCVDIGKAEFAPDKIPTILEGECIIDRPVTIGGKDYRINCVSVGTPHCVVFCDRVDGVDIENVGPLFEHAEFFPHRVNTEFVRVVNECTLKMRVWERGNGETRACGTGACAAVVAAVENGFCRKGEDIVVKVPGGDLTVNYTDETVLLTGPAELVYEGVTEY
;
A
#
# COMPACT_ATOMS: atom_id res chain seq x y z
N ILE A 1 -23.39 -42.51 11.71
CA ILE A 1 -23.02 -41.07 11.81
C ILE A 1 -21.77 -40.87 12.66
N TYR A 2 -21.76 -41.30 13.93
CA TYR A 2 -20.57 -41.17 14.80
C TYR A 2 -19.30 -41.81 14.21
N GLU A 3 -19.38 -43.03 13.71
CA GLU A 3 -18.21 -43.75 13.15
C GLU A 3 -17.53 -42.99 12.00
N ILE A 4 -18.29 -42.17 11.26
CA ILE A 4 -17.83 -41.37 10.11
C ILE A 4 -17.33 -40.01 10.57
N THR A 5 -18.16 -39.29 11.34
CA THR A 5 -17.95 -37.87 11.67
C THR A 5 -17.11 -37.64 12.92
N ARG A 6 -17.04 -38.64 13.80
CA ARG A 6 -16.49 -38.55 15.17
C ARG A 6 -17.14 -37.49 16.06
N ILE A 7 -18.27 -36.90 15.63
CA ILE A 7 -19.08 -35.99 16.45
C ILE A 7 -19.74 -36.79 17.56
N ASP A 8 -19.50 -36.41 18.82
CA ASP A 8 -20.00 -37.13 20.00
C ASP A 8 -21.51 -37.48 19.87
N PRO A 9 -21.91 -38.71 20.22
CA PRO A 9 -23.30 -39.15 20.17
C PRO A 9 -24.28 -38.18 20.83
N TRP A 10 -23.87 -37.43 21.86
CA TRP A 10 -24.69 -36.39 22.49
C TRP A 10 -25.19 -35.33 21.50
N PHE A 11 -24.32 -34.80 20.63
CA PHE A 11 -24.71 -33.80 19.63
C PHE A 11 -25.59 -34.41 18.53
N THR A 12 -25.23 -35.61 18.06
CA THR A 12 -26.04 -36.30 17.03
C THR A 12 -27.45 -36.64 17.55
N ALA A 13 -27.59 -36.94 18.84
CA ALA A 13 -28.89 -37.13 19.48
C ALA A 13 -29.70 -35.83 19.56
N LYS A 14 -29.07 -34.66 19.72
CA LYS A 14 -29.76 -33.35 19.65
C LYS A 14 -30.26 -33.06 18.23
N LEU A 15 -29.43 -33.31 17.21
CA LEU A 15 -29.83 -33.18 15.81
C LEU A 15 -30.98 -34.15 15.46
N LEU A 16 -30.94 -35.39 15.96
CA LEU A 16 -32.04 -36.34 15.77
C LEU A 16 -33.37 -35.82 16.34
N LYS A 17 -33.35 -35.13 17.50
CA LYS A 17 -34.56 -34.53 18.06
C LYS A 17 -35.15 -33.46 17.15
N LEU A 18 -34.31 -32.64 16.53
CA LEU A 18 -34.75 -31.64 15.54
C LEU A 18 -35.40 -32.32 14.34
N VAL A 19 -34.76 -33.34 13.76
CA VAL A 19 -35.31 -34.12 12.62
C VAL A 19 -36.64 -34.78 12.97
N GLN A 20 -36.75 -35.40 14.16
CA GLN A 20 -37.99 -36.02 14.62
C GLN A 20 -39.11 -34.99 14.82
N PHE A 21 -38.77 -33.79 15.31
CA PHE A 21 -39.72 -32.70 15.43
C PHE A 21 -40.21 -32.22 14.05
N GLU A 22 -39.31 -32.05 13.07
CA GLU A 22 -39.68 -31.70 11.69
C GLU A 22 -40.63 -32.74 11.08
N GLN A 23 -40.35 -34.02 11.26
CA GLN A 23 -41.23 -35.12 10.81
C GLN A 23 -42.60 -35.09 11.50
N LYS A 24 -42.64 -34.72 12.79
CA LYS A 24 -43.88 -34.64 13.57
C LYS A 24 -44.81 -33.54 13.06
N ILE A 25 -44.27 -32.39 12.64
CA ILE A 25 -45.06 -31.22 12.21
C ILE A 25 -45.26 -31.13 10.69
N GLY A 26 -44.52 -31.94 9.92
CA GLY A 26 -44.53 -31.89 8.46
C GLY A 26 -45.91 -32.08 7.83
N GLY A 27 -46.28 -31.16 6.94
CA GLY A 27 -47.48 -31.26 6.10
C GLY A 27 -48.83 -31.15 6.83
N ARG A 28 -48.85 -30.65 8.08
CA ARG A 28 -50.08 -30.44 8.84
C ARG A 28 -50.05 -29.15 9.66
N ALA A 29 -51.24 -28.70 10.07
CA ALA A 29 -51.36 -27.59 11.00
C ALA A 29 -50.74 -27.96 12.36
N ILE A 30 -49.98 -27.01 12.92
CA ILE A 30 -49.32 -27.14 14.22
C ILE A 30 -50.18 -26.53 15.33
N SER A 31 -50.20 -27.17 16.51
CA SER A 31 -50.83 -26.62 17.71
C SER A 31 -49.96 -25.55 18.39
N ASP A 32 -50.54 -24.74 19.26
CA ASP A 32 -49.79 -23.74 20.06
C ASP A 32 -48.66 -24.38 20.89
N SER A 33 -48.86 -25.58 21.41
CA SER A 33 -47.82 -26.32 22.15
C SER A 33 -46.69 -26.76 21.25
N GLU A 34 -47.00 -27.19 20.03
CA GLU A 34 -45.98 -27.61 19.06
C GLU A 34 -45.23 -26.40 18.50
N TYR A 35 -45.92 -25.27 18.30
CA TYR A 35 -45.27 -24.00 17.98
C TYR A 35 -44.26 -23.61 19.07
N LEU A 36 -44.67 -23.59 20.34
CA LEU A 36 -43.78 -23.26 21.45
C LEU A 36 -42.62 -24.26 21.60
N GLU A 37 -42.87 -25.55 21.38
CA GLU A 37 -41.81 -26.58 21.31
C GLU A 37 -40.80 -26.23 20.21
N GLY A 38 -41.27 -25.89 19.01
CA GLY A 38 -40.43 -25.44 17.91
C GLY A 38 -39.60 -24.20 18.23
N LYS A 39 -40.20 -23.19 18.87
CA LYS A 39 -39.48 -21.98 19.30
C LYS A 39 -38.39 -22.29 20.33
N LYS A 40 -38.67 -23.18 21.30
CA LYS A 40 -37.67 -23.64 22.29
C LYS A 40 -36.56 -24.47 21.67
N LEU A 41 -36.81 -25.11 20.53
CA LEU A 41 -35.82 -25.82 19.74
C LEU A 41 -35.01 -24.88 18.82
N GLY A 42 -35.35 -23.59 18.75
CA GLY A 42 -34.63 -22.58 17.99
C GLY A 42 -35.14 -22.36 16.56
N TYR A 43 -36.33 -22.87 16.21
CA TYR A 43 -36.87 -22.66 14.86
C TYR A 43 -37.43 -21.24 14.67
N PRO A 44 -37.03 -20.51 13.61
CA PRO A 44 -37.70 -19.28 13.22
C PRO A 44 -39.08 -19.57 12.63
N ASP A 45 -39.97 -18.58 12.68
CA ASP A 45 -41.34 -18.69 12.21
C ASP A 45 -41.41 -19.09 10.73
N LYS A 46 -40.54 -18.51 9.89
CA LYS A 46 -40.42 -18.87 8.47
C LYS A 46 -40.11 -20.36 8.29
N ALA A 47 -39.27 -20.95 9.14
CA ALA A 47 -38.95 -22.38 9.05
C ALA A 47 -40.14 -23.25 9.46
N LEU A 48 -40.81 -22.91 10.56
CA LEU A 48 -42.01 -23.64 11.02
C LEU A 48 -43.13 -23.59 9.98
N ALA A 49 -43.37 -22.43 9.36
CA ALA A 49 -44.36 -22.26 8.31
C ALA A 49 -44.00 -23.11 7.07
N ARG A 50 -42.72 -23.10 6.66
CA ARG A 50 -42.23 -23.90 5.54
C ARG A 50 -42.37 -25.40 5.78
N ILE A 51 -42.01 -25.90 6.97
CA ILE A 51 -42.05 -27.34 7.27
C ILE A 51 -43.49 -27.83 7.43
N SER A 52 -44.34 -27.06 8.10
CA SER A 52 -45.76 -27.41 8.28
C SER A 52 -46.56 -27.29 6.98
N GLY A 53 -46.16 -26.37 6.08
CA GLY A 53 -46.91 -26.03 4.87
C GLY A 53 -48.23 -25.33 5.16
N GLN A 54 -48.42 -24.81 6.38
CA GLN A 54 -49.66 -24.19 6.86
C GLN A 54 -49.37 -22.87 7.58
N ALA A 55 -50.40 -22.05 7.79
CA ALA A 55 -50.28 -20.85 8.60
C ALA A 55 -49.95 -21.20 10.07
N LEU A 56 -49.13 -20.38 10.70
CA LEU A 56 -48.76 -20.54 12.11
C LEU A 56 -49.94 -20.18 13.02
N PRO A 57 -50.13 -20.90 14.15
CA PRO A 57 -51.27 -20.68 15.03
C PRO A 57 -51.16 -19.37 15.82
N CYS A 58 -49.93 -18.97 16.18
CA CYS A 58 -49.62 -17.71 16.82
C CYS A 58 -48.16 -17.31 16.54
N HIS A 59 -47.84 -16.03 16.77
CA HIS A 59 -46.46 -15.56 16.92
C HIS A 59 -46.23 -15.26 18.40
N ARG A 60 -45.16 -15.81 18.99
CA ARG A 60 -44.75 -15.47 20.35
C ARG A 60 -43.50 -14.62 20.31
N GLU A 61 -43.53 -13.52 21.04
CA GLU A 61 -42.35 -12.68 21.24
C GLU A 61 -41.32 -13.43 22.09
N ALA A 62 -40.06 -13.32 21.69
CA ALA A 62 -38.95 -13.80 22.51
C ALA A 62 -38.86 -13.01 23.84
N VAL A 63 -38.26 -13.65 24.84
CA VAL A 63 -37.79 -12.98 26.05
C VAL A 63 -36.26 -12.93 26.03
N TYR A 64 -35.70 -11.96 26.73
CA TYR A 64 -34.26 -11.73 26.75
C TYR A 64 -33.68 -11.98 28.13
N LYS A 65 -32.57 -12.70 28.18
CA LYS A 65 -31.78 -13.01 29.38
C LYS A 65 -30.44 -12.27 29.31
N MET A 66 -29.87 -11.96 30.46
CA MET A 66 -28.57 -11.30 30.56
C MET A 66 -27.43 -12.31 30.66
N VAL A 67 -26.31 -11.98 30.01
CA VAL A 67 -25.03 -12.64 30.26
C VAL A 67 -24.41 -12.04 31.52
N ASP A 68 -24.24 -12.85 32.56
CA ASP A 68 -23.84 -12.38 33.90
C ASP A 68 -22.59 -13.05 34.47
N THR A 69 -22.03 -14.03 33.75
CA THR A 69 -20.88 -14.88 34.15
C THR A 69 -21.08 -15.78 35.37
N CYS A 70 -22.20 -15.68 36.09
CA CYS A 70 -22.44 -16.32 37.39
C CYS A 70 -23.77 -17.08 37.48
N ALA A 71 -24.47 -17.28 36.35
CA ALA A 71 -25.72 -18.04 36.26
C ALA A 71 -26.78 -17.53 37.26
N ALA A 72 -26.94 -16.21 37.31
CA ALA A 72 -27.84 -15.45 38.18
C ALA A 72 -27.59 -15.58 39.68
N GLU A 73 -26.39 -16.00 40.11
CA GLU A 73 -25.98 -15.94 41.52
C GLU A 73 -25.97 -14.49 42.04
N TYR A 74 -25.55 -13.55 41.18
CA TYR A 74 -25.54 -12.11 41.44
C TYR A 74 -26.31 -11.36 40.35
N ALA A 75 -26.86 -10.20 40.71
CA ALA A 75 -27.54 -9.33 39.75
C ALA A 75 -26.53 -8.69 38.79
N ALA A 76 -26.68 -8.93 37.49
CA ALA A 76 -25.88 -8.29 36.46
C ALA A 76 -26.22 -6.79 36.33
N GLN A 77 -25.19 -5.98 36.13
CA GLN A 77 -25.33 -4.56 35.80
C GLN A 77 -25.05 -4.28 34.32
N THR A 78 -24.51 -5.27 33.60
CA THR A 78 -24.12 -5.15 32.20
C THR A 78 -25.29 -5.55 31.29
N PRO A 79 -25.83 -4.64 30.46
CA PRO A 79 -26.98 -4.89 29.60
C PRO A 79 -26.60 -5.65 28.32
N TYR A 80 -26.06 -6.86 28.50
CA TYR A 80 -25.73 -7.81 27.43
C TYR A 80 -26.79 -8.91 27.39
N PHE A 81 -27.62 -8.89 26.35
CA PHE A 81 -28.77 -9.76 26.19
C PHE A 81 -28.64 -10.81 25.07
N TYR A 82 -29.32 -11.95 25.26
CA TYR A 82 -29.64 -12.94 24.23
C TYR A 82 -31.09 -13.41 24.37
N SER A 83 -31.69 -13.86 23.29
CA SER A 83 -33.10 -14.25 23.21
C SER A 83 -33.32 -15.72 23.60
N THR A 84 -34.48 -15.98 24.17
CA THR A 84 -34.97 -17.33 24.47
C THR A 84 -36.49 -17.34 24.59
N TYR A 85 -37.09 -18.53 24.64
CA TYR A 85 -38.54 -18.73 24.77
C TYR A 85 -38.89 -19.26 26.17
N ASP A 86 -38.80 -18.35 27.13
CA ASP A 86 -39.07 -18.54 28.55
C ASP A 86 -40.13 -17.52 29.04
N ASN A 87 -40.49 -17.55 30.32
CA ASN A 87 -41.57 -16.72 30.88
C ASN A 87 -41.12 -15.31 31.28
N HIS A 88 -39.86 -15.11 31.65
CA HIS A 88 -39.35 -13.84 32.20
C HIS A 88 -38.36 -13.16 31.26
N CYS A 89 -38.59 -11.87 30.97
CA CYS A 89 -37.75 -11.03 30.13
C CYS A 89 -37.00 -9.99 30.97
N GLU A 90 -35.70 -10.18 31.12
CA GLU A 90 -34.82 -9.34 31.92
C GLU A 90 -34.56 -8.00 31.22
N SER A 91 -34.52 -7.98 29.89
CA SER A 91 -34.39 -6.73 29.13
C SER A 91 -35.51 -5.73 29.45
N ARG A 92 -36.77 -6.19 29.51
CA ARG A 92 -37.92 -5.33 29.87
C ARG A 92 -37.85 -4.83 31.32
N GLY A 93 -37.26 -5.63 32.22
CA GLY A 93 -37.10 -5.30 33.64
C GLY A 93 -35.87 -4.44 33.95
N PHE A 94 -34.91 -4.34 33.03
CA PHE A 94 -33.70 -3.55 33.21
C PHE A 94 -33.98 -2.04 33.19
N THR A 95 -33.26 -1.29 34.02
CA THR A 95 -33.43 0.16 34.17
C THR A 95 -33.27 0.89 32.84
N ARG A 96 -34.26 1.71 32.47
CA ARG A 96 -34.23 2.54 31.26
C ARG A 96 -33.80 3.95 31.61
N SER A 97 -33.01 4.59 30.75
CA SER A 97 -32.51 5.96 31.01
C SER A 97 -33.58 7.04 30.78
N GLY A 98 -34.69 6.70 30.10
CA GLY A 98 -35.72 7.64 29.69
C GLY A 98 -35.35 8.48 28.46
N LYS A 99 -34.12 8.32 27.95
CA LYS A 99 -33.68 8.97 26.70
C LYS A 99 -34.37 8.35 25.48
N LYS A 100 -34.35 9.10 24.38
CA LYS A 100 -34.71 8.59 23.07
C LYS A 100 -33.76 7.47 22.66
N LYS A 101 -34.31 6.41 22.10
CA LYS A 101 -33.57 5.18 21.77
C LYS A 101 -33.34 5.07 20.28
N ILE A 102 -32.13 4.70 19.88
CA ILE A 102 -31.81 4.39 18.49
C ILE A 102 -31.17 3.01 18.42
N ILE A 103 -31.64 2.18 17.50
CA ILE A 103 -31.01 0.89 17.20
C ILE A 103 -29.98 1.08 16.10
N VAL A 104 -28.80 0.50 16.27
CA VAL A 104 -27.77 0.36 15.23
C VAL A 104 -27.66 -1.12 14.89
N LEU A 105 -27.86 -1.46 13.62
CA LEU A 105 -27.66 -2.82 13.12
C LEU A 105 -26.19 -3.01 12.74
N GLY A 106 -25.53 -4.01 13.34
CA GLY A 106 -24.17 -4.39 13.00
C GLY A 106 -24.07 -5.14 11.67
N SER A 107 -22.87 -5.64 11.37
CA SER A 107 -22.60 -6.34 10.12
C SER A 107 -22.91 -7.83 10.11
N GLY A 108 -23.05 -8.45 11.27
CA GLY A 108 -23.01 -9.91 11.38
C GLY A 108 -21.60 -10.46 11.10
N PRO A 109 -21.48 -11.76 10.77
CA PRO A 109 -20.19 -12.43 10.63
C PRO A 109 -19.35 -11.84 9.49
N ILE A 110 -18.04 -11.77 9.72
CA ILE A 110 -17.06 -11.35 8.71
C ILE A 110 -17.03 -12.37 7.57
N ARG A 111 -17.05 -11.87 6.34
CA ARG A 111 -16.88 -12.63 5.11
C ARG A 111 -16.23 -11.74 4.05
N ILE A 112 -15.74 -12.34 2.98
CA ILE A 112 -15.19 -11.58 1.84
C ILE A 112 -16.28 -10.61 1.33
N GLY A 113 -15.88 -9.35 1.10
CA GLY A 113 -16.78 -8.25 0.74
C GLY A 113 -17.51 -7.59 1.92
N GLN A 114 -17.46 -8.17 3.12
CA GLN A 114 -18.12 -7.66 4.33
C GLN A 114 -17.24 -7.88 5.56
N GLY A 115 -16.25 -6.99 5.73
CA GLY A 115 -15.23 -7.07 6.76
C GLY A 115 -15.45 -6.13 7.94
N ILE A 116 -14.35 -5.85 8.64
CA ILE A 116 -14.27 -5.03 9.86
C ILE A 116 -14.59 -3.54 9.62
N GLU A 117 -14.59 -3.09 8.36
CA GLU A 117 -14.84 -1.70 7.98
C GLU A 117 -16.27 -1.26 8.33
N PHE A 118 -17.21 -2.20 8.25
CA PHE A 118 -18.61 -2.00 8.67
C PHE A 118 -18.77 -2.03 10.20
N ASP A 119 -17.95 -2.83 10.89
CA ASP A 119 -17.89 -2.83 12.35
C ASP A 119 -17.38 -1.48 12.88
N TYR A 120 -16.28 -0.98 12.30
CA TYR A 120 -15.75 0.36 12.57
C TYR A 120 -16.85 1.43 12.42
N SER A 121 -17.61 1.37 11.33
CA SER A 121 -18.70 2.32 11.06
C SER A 121 -19.84 2.19 12.08
N SER A 122 -20.18 0.96 12.49
CA SER A 122 -21.21 0.72 13.49
C SER A 122 -20.79 1.25 14.87
N VAL A 123 -19.56 0.99 15.29
CA VAL A 123 -18.99 1.46 16.58
C VAL A 123 -18.93 2.99 16.63
N HIS A 124 -18.42 3.63 15.58
CA HIS A 124 -18.32 5.09 15.54
C HIS A 124 -19.69 5.77 15.53
N CYS A 125 -20.70 5.16 14.89
CA CYS A 125 -22.09 5.61 14.95
C CYS A 125 -22.64 5.54 16.38
N VAL A 126 -22.45 4.40 17.07
CA VAL A 126 -22.87 4.24 18.46
C VAL A 126 -22.26 5.32 19.35
N TRP A 127 -20.95 5.54 19.26
CA TRP A 127 -20.29 6.55 20.07
C TRP A 127 -20.77 7.97 19.76
N ALA A 128 -21.03 8.29 18.49
CA ALA A 128 -21.57 9.59 18.09
C ALA A 128 -22.99 9.81 18.65
N LEU A 129 -23.88 8.83 18.51
CA LEU A 129 -25.23 8.89 19.08
C LEU A 129 -25.23 9.01 20.61
N LYS A 130 -24.34 8.29 21.31
CA LYS A 130 -24.19 8.41 22.78
C LYS A 130 -23.75 9.82 23.18
N ARG A 131 -22.81 10.43 22.46
CA ARG A 131 -22.39 11.84 22.68
C ARG A 131 -23.53 12.82 22.45
N LEU A 132 -24.43 12.53 21.50
CA LEU A 132 -25.63 13.32 21.22
C LEU A 132 -26.76 13.11 22.24
N GLY A 133 -26.56 12.21 23.22
CA GLY A 133 -27.48 12.02 24.34
C GLY A 133 -28.58 10.98 24.11
N TYR A 134 -28.46 10.15 23.07
CA TYR A 134 -29.35 9.00 22.85
C TYR A 134 -28.96 7.81 23.73
N GLU A 135 -29.93 6.93 24.00
CA GLU A 135 -29.67 5.58 24.48
C GLU A 135 -29.55 4.67 23.27
N VAL A 136 -28.37 4.06 23.08
CA VAL A 136 -28.05 3.34 21.85
C VAL A 136 -28.06 1.84 22.09
N ILE A 137 -28.82 1.15 21.25
CA ILE A 137 -28.94 -0.31 21.26
C ILE A 137 -28.23 -0.85 20.03
N ILE A 138 -27.32 -1.80 20.21
CA ILE A 138 -26.67 -2.49 19.10
C ILE A 138 -27.16 -3.93 18.98
N ILE A 139 -27.45 -4.35 17.75
CA ILE A 139 -27.81 -5.73 17.40
C ILE A 139 -26.73 -6.26 16.48
N ASN A 140 -25.97 -7.26 16.95
CA ASN A 140 -24.95 -7.91 16.14
C ASN A 140 -24.63 -9.29 16.75
N ASN A 141 -24.16 -10.24 15.95
CA ASN A 141 -23.84 -11.60 16.39
C ASN A 141 -22.42 -12.06 16.01
N ASN A 142 -21.53 -11.11 15.68
CA ASN A 142 -20.14 -11.42 15.44
C ASN A 142 -19.36 -11.38 16.76
N PRO A 143 -18.75 -12.49 17.22
CA PRO A 143 -18.00 -12.50 18.48
C PRO A 143 -16.63 -11.82 18.40
N GLU A 144 -16.12 -11.50 17.20
CA GLU A 144 -14.76 -10.99 16.98
C GLU A 144 -14.67 -9.46 16.99
N THR A 145 -15.82 -8.78 17.07
CA THR A 145 -15.96 -7.34 16.79
C THR A 145 -16.03 -6.46 18.01
N VAL A 146 -15.64 -5.19 17.86
CA VAL A 146 -15.76 -4.19 18.94
C VAL A 146 -17.23 -3.78 19.16
N SER A 147 -18.08 -3.88 18.14
CA SER A 147 -19.52 -3.60 18.31
C SER A 147 -20.24 -4.55 19.27
N THR A 148 -19.73 -5.76 19.46
CA THR A 148 -20.28 -6.77 20.38
C THR A 148 -19.56 -6.77 21.73
N ASP A 149 -18.69 -5.79 21.97
CA ASP A 149 -18.25 -5.44 23.31
C ASP A 149 -19.41 -4.72 24.04
N TYR A 150 -19.70 -5.16 25.26
CA TYR A 150 -20.76 -4.58 26.09
C TYR A 150 -20.46 -3.14 26.53
N ASP A 151 -19.20 -2.68 26.47
CA ASP A 151 -18.81 -1.29 26.76
C ASP A 151 -19.14 -0.32 25.61
N THR A 152 -19.38 -0.83 24.39
CA THR A 152 -19.60 0.01 23.21
C THR A 152 -20.95 0.73 23.26
N ALA A 153 -22.05 -0.03 23.41
CA ALA A 153 -23.42 0.49 23.39
C ALA A 153 -23.99 0.67 24.81
N ASP A 154 -25.18 1.25 24.93
CA ASP A 154 -25.91 1.24 26.21
C ASP A 154 -26.62 -0.10 26.45
N ARG A 155 -26.94 -0.83 25.37
CA ARG A 155 -27.54 -2.16 25.41
C ARG A 155 -27.04 -2.98 24.22
N LEU A 156 -26.57 -4.19 24.46
CA LEU A 156 -26.11 -5.13 23.45
C LEU A 156 -27.09 -6.29 23.34
N TYR A 157 -27.56 -6.57 22.13
CA TYR A 157 -28.28 -7.79 21.79
C TYR A 157 -27.43 -8.65 20.88
N PHE A 158 -26.94 -9.77 21.41
CA PHE A 158 -26.15 -10.72 20.64
C PHE A 158 -27.07 -11.68 19.88
N GLU A 159 -27.68 -11.15 18.83
CA GLU A 159 -28.80 -11.79 18.11
C GLU A 159 -28.58 -11.81 16.60
N PRO A 160 -29.14 -12.81 15.89
CA PRO A 160 -29.11 -12.84 14.43
C PRO A 160 -29.80 -11.61 13.83
N LEU A 161 -29.27 -11.12 12.70
CA LEU A 161 -29.84 -10.01 11.95
C LEU A 161 -30.90 -10.51 10.96
N THR A 162 -32.01 -11.03 11.48
CA THR A 162 -33.16 -11.47 10.68
C THR A 162 -34.40 -10.61 10.96
N ASP A 163 -35.37 -10.62 10.04
CA ASP A 163 -36.66 -9.94 10.19
C ASP A 163 -37.31 -10.21 11.55
N GLU A 164 -37.32 -11.48 11.97
CA GLU A 164 -37.98 -11.92 13.20
C GLU A 164 -37.24 -11.42 14.45
N ASP A 165 -35.93 -11.65 14.50
CA ASP A 165 -35.11 -11.35 15.68
C ASP A 165 -35.03 -9.83 15.91
N VAL A 166 -34.83 -9.06 14.84
CA VAL A 166 -34.79 -7.59 14.90
C VAL A 166 -36.15 -7.03 15.32
N MET A 167 -37.25 -7.57 14.79
CA MET A 167 -38.59 -7.09 15.16
C MET A 167 -38.93 -7.40 16.62
N ASN A 168 -38.51 -8.56 17.14
CA ASN A 168 -38.66 -8.90 18.56
C ASN A 168 -37.94 -7.87 19.47
N ILE A 169 -36.73 -7.44 19.08
CA ILE A 169 -35.98 -6.43 19.83
C ILE A 169 -36.67 -5.06 19.72
N ILE A 170 -37.13 -4.67 18.53
CA ILE A 170 -37.86 -3.41 18.31
C ILE A 170 -39.11 -3.33 19.20
N LYS A 171 -39.87 -4.42 19.32
CA LYS A 171 -41.05 -4.48 20.21
C LYS A 171 -40.69 -4.28 21.68
N VAL A 172 -39.55 -4.80 22.12
CA VAL A 172 -39.05 -4.61 23.49
C VAL A 172 -38.54 -3.19 23.72
N GLU A 173 -37.74 -2.66 22.80
CA GLU A 173 -37.04 -1.40 23.00
C GLU A 173 -37.87 -0.17 22.66
N GLN A 174 -38.75 -0.27 21.67
CA GLN A 174 -39.55 0.83 21.09
C GLN A 174 -38.67 2.03 20.68
N PRO A 175 -37.74 1.85 19.73
CA PRO A 175 -36.82 2.90 19.32
C PRO A 175 -37.51 4.03 18.53
N GLU A 176 -36.88 5.20 18.50
CA GLU A 176 -37.26 6.31 17.62
C GLU A 176 -36.93 6.01 16.15
N GLY A 177 -35.89 5.21 15.91
CA GLY A 177 -35.51 4.76 14.57
C GLY A 177 -34.36 3.75 14.58
N VAL A 178 -34.06 3.23 13.40
CA VAL A 178 -33.03 2.20 13.17
C VAL A 178 -32.02 2.70 12.14
N VAL A 179 -30.72 2.57 12.47
CA VAL A 179 -29.61 2.85 11.56
C VAL A 179 -29.21 1.57 10.84
N VAL A 180 -29.30 1.58 9.51
CA VAL A 180 -29.01 0.43 8.63
C VAL A 180 -27.79 0.66 7.73
N ALA A 181 -27.42 1.92 7.50
CA ALA A 181 -26.41 2.32 6.52
C ALA A 181 -24.97 1.90 6.86
N PHE A 182 -24.69 1.44 8.07
CA PHE A 182 -23.34 1.11 8.54
C PHE A 182 -23.08 -0.39 8.69
N GLY A 183 -24.11 -1.24 8.69
CA GLY A 183 -24.01 -2.70 8.88
C GLY A 183 -23.77 -3.50 7.60
N GLY A 184 -23.35 -2.86 6.50
CA GLY A 184 -23.15 -3.52 5.21
C GLY A 184 -24.42 -4.21 4.67
N GLN A 185 -24.27 -5.19 3.78
CA GLN A 185 -25.42 -5.76 3.08
C GLN A 185 -26.38 -6.53 4.01
N THR A 186 -25.90 -7.08 5.13
CA THR A 186 -26.77 -7.78 6.09
C THR A 186 -27.85 -6.83 6.64
N ALA A 187 -27.46 -5.61 7.02
CA ALA A 187 -28.41 -4.61 7.50
C ALA A 187 -29.29 -4.04 6.38
N ILE A 188 -28.73 -3.84 5.17
CA ILE A 188 -29.49 -3.33 4.02
C ILE A 188 -30.63 -4.27 3.61
N LYS A 189 -30.43 -5.59 3.67
CA LYS A 189 -31.49 -6.56 3.35
C LYS A 189 -32.73 -6.43 4.24
N LEU A 190 -32.61 -5.81 5.42
CA LEU A 190 -33.72 -5.59 6.35
C LEU A 190 -34.49 -4.30 6.08
N VAL A 191 -33.98 -3.40 5.24
CA VAL A 191 -34.55 -2.07 4.95
C VAL A 191 -36.02 -2.17 4.54
N LYS A 192 -36.31 -3.00 3.53
CA LYS A 192 -37.68 -3.15 3.01
C LYS A 192 -38.64 -3.68 4.07
N PHE A 193 -38.22 -4.70 4.82
CA PHE A 193 -39.05 -5.27 5.89
C PHE A 193 -39.33 -4.25 7.01
N LEU A 194 -38.33 -3.46 7.40
CA LEU A 194 -38.47 -2.44 8.43
C LEU A 194 -39.40 -1.31 7.97
N ASP A 195 -39.26 -0.85 6.74
CA ASP A 195 -40.10 0.20 6.15
C ASP A 195 -41.55 -0.27 5.99
N ASP A 196 -41.78 -1.47 5.44
CA ASP A 196 -43.10 -2.10 5.33
C ASP A 196 -43.77 -2.29 6.71
N SER A 197 -42.96 -2.46 7.76
CA SER A 197 -43.42 -2.57 9.16
C SER A 197 -43.63 -1.22 9.85
N GLY A 198 -43.45 -0.10 9.14
CA GLY A 198 -43.62 1.26 9.66
C GLY A 198 -42.51 1.71 10.62
N ILE A 199 -41.35 1.04 10.60
CA ILE A 199 -40.21 1.41 11.42
C ILE A 199 -39.42 2.51 10.73
N LYS A 200 -39.17 3.61 11.45
CA LYS A 200 -38.40 4.73 10.91
C LYS A 200 -36.94 4.33 10.67
N ILE A 201 -36.52 4.37 9.41
CA ILE A 201 -35.12 4.25 9.03
C ILE A 201 -34.44 5.61 9.20
N MET A 202 -33.28 5.61 9.86
CA MET A 202 -32.49 6.81 10.08
C MET A 202 -31.54 7.06 8.89
N GLY A 203 -31.47 8.32 8.43
CA GLY A 203 -30.67 8.71 7.28
C GLY A 203 -31.38 8.55 5.96
N THR A 204 -30.66 8.12 4.92
CA THR A 204 -31.21 7.90 3.58
C THR A 204 -32.41 6.95 3.66
N SER A 205 -33.52 7.34 3.02
CA SER A 205 -34.78 6.59 3.07
C SER A 205 -34.68 5.24 2.36
N ALA A 206 -35.60 4.32 2.67
CA ALA A 206 -35.75 3.06 1.94
C ALA A 206 -35.89 3.30 0.43
N GLU A 207 -36.68 4.32 0.04
CA GLU A 207 -36.86 4.72 -1.35
C GLU A 207 -35.55 5.20 -2.00
N GLY A 208 -34.74 5.98 -1.28
CA GLY A 208 -33.44 6.45 -1.78
C GLY A 208 -32.43 5.32 -1.94
N ILE A 209 -32.47 4.32 -1.06
CA ILE A 209 -31.66 3.09 -1.17
C ILE A 209 -32.11 2.26 -2.37
N ASP A 210 -33.41 2.00 -2.50
CA ASP A 210 -34.00 1.24 -3.61
C ASP A 210 -33.76 1.91 -4.97
N MET A 211 -33.82 3.24 -5.05
CA MET A 211 -33.53 3.98 -6.28
C MET A 211 -32.10 3.80 -6.80
N ALA A 212 -31.14 3.51 -5.90
CA ALA A 212 -29.75 3.23 -6.28
C ALA A 212 -29.52 1.75 -6.65
N GLU A 213 -30.21 0.83 -5.99
CA GLU A 213 -30.09 -0.61 -6.23
C GLU A 213 -30.91 -1.09 -7.44
N ASP A 214 -32.06 -0.46 -7.72
CA ASP A 214 -32.90 -0.78 -8.88
C ASP A 214 -32.33 -0.17 -10.17
N ARG A 215 -32.13 -1.03 -11.18
CA ARG A 215 -31.49 -0.65 -12.44
C ARG A 215 -32.32 0.35 -13.26
N GLU A 216 -33.63 0.16 -13.38
CA GLU A 216 -34.46 1.04 -14.22
C GLU A 216 -34.57 2.43 -13.62
N ARG A 217 -34.74 2.50 -12.29
CA ARG A 217 -34.76 3.77 -11.56
C ARG A 217 -33.41 4.47 -11.61
N PHE A 218 -32.32 3.72 -11.45
CA PHE A 218 -30.97 4.26 -11.54
C PHE A 218 -30.64 4.76 -12.96
N ASP A 219 -31.11 4.08 -14.01
CA ASP A 219 -30.94 4.50 -15.40
C ASP A 219 -31.63 5.84 -15.67
N ALA A 220 -32.89 5.97 -15.24
CA ALA A 220 -33.64 7.21 -15.37
C ALA A 220 -32.96 8.38 -14.62
N LEU A 221 -32.37 8.10 -13.44
CA LEU A 221 -31.61 9.07 -12.67
C LEU A 221 -30.38 9.59 -13.43
N LEU A 222 -29.60 8.68 -14.04
CA LEU A 222 -28.40 9.04 -14.78
C LEU A 222 -28.73 9.81 -16.07
N GLU A 223 -29.78 9.42 -16.78
CA GLU A 223 -30.26 10.10 -18.00
C GLU A 223 -30.66 11.55 -17.71
N LYS A 224 -31.35 11.80 -16.58
CA LYS A 224 -31.77 13.14 -16.13
C LYS A 224 -30.60 14.13 -16.11
N PHE A 225 -29.42 13.68 -15.69
CA PHE A 225 -28.22 14.51 -15.59
C PHE A 225 -27.24 14.33 -16.76
N SER A 226 -27.62 13.57 -17.79
CA SER A 226 -26.75 13.20 -18.92
C SER A 226 -25.44 12.56 -18.45
N ILE A 227 -25.50 11.77 -17.37
CA ILE A 227 -24.38 11.01 -16.83
C ILE A 227 -24.29 9.70 -17.61
N ARG A 228 -23.10 9.37 -18.10
CA ARG A 228 -22.91 8.13 -18.84
C ARG A 228 -22.77 6.94 -17.90
N ARG A 229 -23.18 5.78 -18.39
CA ARG A 229 -22.94 4.47 -17.79
C ARG A 229 -22.57 3.48 -18.90
N PRO A 230 -21.90 2.36 -18.58
CA PRO A 230 -21.75 1.28 -19.53
C PRO A 230 -23.13 0.82 -20.03
N ALA A 231 -23.25 0.59 -21.35
CA ALA A 231 -24.47 0.06 -21.93
C ALA A 231 -24.65 -1.39 -21.46
N GLY A 232 -25.88 -1.82 -21.19
CA GLY A 232 -26.11 -3.23 -20.87
C GLY A 232 -27.56 -3.63 -20.83
N MET A 233 -27.79 -4.93 -20.81
CA MET A 233 -29.08 -5.57 -21.01
C MET A 233 -29.29 -6.69 -19.97
N GLY A 234 -30.52 -6.83 -19.46
CA GLY A 234 -30.91 -7.96 -18.63
C GLY A 234 -31.37 -9.14 -19.50
N VAL A 235 -30.90 -10.33 -19.19
CA VAL A 235 -31.17 -11.57 -19.93
C VAL A 235 -31.52 -12.71 -18.97
N MET A 236 -32.40 -13.60 -19.42
CA MET A 236 -32.87 -14.77 -18.68
C MET A 236 -32.45 -16.10 -19.32
N SER A 237 -32.00 -16.07 -20.58
CA SER A 237 -31.61 -17.27 -21.32
C SER A 237 -30.25 -17.11 -22.00
N LEU A 238 -29.63 -18.25 -22.36
CA LEU A 238 -28.38 -18.27 -23.10
C LEU A 238 -28.49 -17.52 -24.44
N GLU A 239 -29.55 -17.74 -25.21
CA GLU A 239 -29.73 -17.10 -26.52
C GLU A 239 -29.87 -15.58 -26.41
N GLU A 240 -30.56 -15.09 -25.37
CA GLU A 240 -30.62 -13.67 -25.07
C GLU A 240 -29.25 -13.10 -24.69
N ALA A 241 -28.47 -13.84 -23.88
CA ALA A 241 -27.12 -13.43 -23.49
C ALA A 241 -26.18 -13.31 -24.69
N LEU A 242 -26.25 -14.25 -25.64
CA LEU A 242 -25.46 -14.24 -26.86
C LEU A 242 -25.84 -13.06 -27.77
N ALA A 243 -27.14 -12.82 -27.95
CA ALA A 243 -27.63 -11.69 -28.73
C ALA A 243 -27.22 -10.34 -28.11
N ALA A 244 -27.32 -10.22 -26.78
CA ALA A 244 -26.89 -9.02 -26.05
C ALA A 244 -25.38 -8.79 -26.17
N ALA A 245 -24.56 -9.85 -26.04
CA ALA A 245 -23.11 -9.76 -26.16
C ALA A 245 -22.67 -9.33 -27.56
N GLU A 246 -23.31 -9.85 -28.61
CA GLU A 246 -23.05 -9.46 -30.00
C GLU A 246 -23.46 -8.00 -30.26
N GLN A 247 -24.63 -7.59 -29.74
CA GLN A 247 -25.13 -6.22 -29.90
C GLN A 247 -24.25 -5.17 -29.18
N LEU A 248 -23.80 -5.48 -27.97
CA LEU A 248 -22.91 -4.61 -27.19
C LEU A 248 -21.46 -4.65 -27.70
N GLY A 249 -21.09 -5.76 -28.36
CA GLY A 249 -19.76 -6.06 -28.86
C GLY A 249 -18.81 -6.50 -27.76
N TYR A 250 -17.99 -7.53 -28.02
CA TYR A 250 -16.99 -8.02 -27.08
C TYR A 250 -15.84 -7.03 -26.82
N PRO A 251 -15.15 -7.13 -25.67
CA PRO A 251 -15.54 -7.91 -24.48
C PRO A 251 -16.77 -7.34 -23.77
N VAL A 252 -17.48 -8.21 -23.03
CA VAL A 252 -18.63 -7.86 -22.17
C VAL A 252 -18.47 -8.45 -20.77
N LEU A 253 -19.14 -7.86 -19.78
CA LEU A 253 -19.18 -8.29 -18.39
C LEU A 253 -20.53 -8.96 -18.12
N LEU A 254 -20.51 -10.23 -17.73
CA LEU A 254 -21.66 -11.00 -17.30
C LEU A 254 -21.72 -10.99 -15.77
N ARG A 255 -22.88 -10.60 -15.20
CA ARG A 255 -23.07 -10.60 -13.74
C ARG A 255 -24.48 -11.03 -13.33
N PRO A 256 -24.65 -11.86 -12.29
CA PRO A 256 -25.97 -12.14 -11.73
C PRO A 256 -26.49 -10.91 -10.96
N SER A 257 -27.80 -10.72 -10.91
CA SER A 257 -28.40 -9.65 -10.10
C SER A 257 -28.40 -9.98 -8.59
N TYR A 258 -28.31 -8.95 -7.74
CA TYR A 258 -28.33 -9.03 -6.27
C TYR A 258 -27.18 -9.80 -5.59
N VAL A 259 -25.96 -9.70 -6.13
CA VAL A 259 -24.74 -10.33 -5.57
C VAL A 259 -23.88 -9.34 -4.78
N ILE A 260 -23.10 -9.85 -3.82
CA ILE A 260 -22.15 -9.05 -3.01
C ILE A 260 -20.73 -9.37 -3.48
N GLY A 261 -19.86 -8.36 -3.53
CA GLY A 261 -18.43 -8.57 -3.81
C GLY A 261 -18.13 -9.09 -5.22
N GLY A 262 -19.05 -8.86 -6.15
CA GLY A 262 -18.93 -9.33 -7.54
C GLY A 262 -18.99 -10.85 -7.71
N GLN A 263 -19.64 -11.56 -6.79
CA GLN A 263 -19.74 -13.02 -6.84
C GLN A 263 -20.31 -13.51 -8.18
N ASN A 264 -19.62 -14.47 -8.81
CA ASN A 264 -19.92 -15.00 -10.13
C ASN A 264 -19.93 -13.96 -11.27
N MET A 265 -19.24 -12.84 -11.14
CA MET A 265 -19.05 -11.92 -12.28
C MET A 265 -17.94 -12.44 -13.20
N LYS A 266 -18.10 -12.27 -14.52
CA LYS A 266 -17.09 -12.70 -15.49
C LYS A 266 -17.00 -11.76 -16.68
N ILE A 267 -15.78 -11.36 -17.02
CA ILE A 267 -15.49 -10.68 -18.29
C ILE A 267 -15.29 -11.76 -19.35
N VAL A 268 -15.97 -11.62 -20.48
CA VAL A 268 -15.93 -12.58 -21.58
C VAL A 268 -15.57 -11.89 -22.88
N HIS A 269 -14.72 -12.54 -23.68
CA HIS A 269 -14.12 -11.98 -24.89
C HIS A 269 -14.68 -12.57 -26.18
N ASN A 270 -15.43 -13.67 -26.11
CA ASN A 270 -15.99 -14.36 -27.26
C ASN A 270 -17.26 -15.16 -26.91
N GLU A 271 -17.94 -15.64 -27.95
CA GLU A 271 -19.18 -16.42 -27.84
C GLU A 271 -19.04 -17.69 -26.99
N ALA A 272 -17.91 -18.41 -27.14
CA ALA A 272 -17.70 -19.68 -26.45
C ALA A 272 -17.67 -19.48 -24.92
N GLU A 273 -17.04 -18.42 -24.45
CA GLU A 273 -16.98 -18.06 -23.04
C GLU A 273 -18.35 -17.68 -22.46
N VAL A 274 -19.21 -17.00 -23.25
CA VAL A 274 -20.60 -16.69 -22.85
C VAL A 274 -21.39 -17.98 -22.62
N ARG A 275 -21.27 -18.95 -23.54
CA ARG A 275 -21.94 -20.26 -23.42
C ARG A 275 -21.53 -20.99 -22.14
N THR A 276 -20.22 -21.13 -21.92
CA THR A 276 -19.69 -21.79 -20.72
C THR A 276 -20.17 -21.13 -19.44
N TYR A 277 -20.18 -19.79 -19.38
CA TYR A 277 -20.66 -19.06 -18.21
C TYR A 277 -22.16 -19.31 -17.94
N MET A 278 -23.00 -19.16 -18.97
CA MET A 278 -24.45 -19.30 -18.82
C MET A 278 -24.85 -20.75 -18.47
N ASP A 279 -24.16 -21.76 -19.00
CA ASP A 279 -24.41 -23.16 -18.64
C ASP A 279 -24.20 -23.41 -17.14
N VAL A 280 -23.14 -22.82 -16.56
CA VAL A 280 -22.86 -22.90 -15.12
C VAL A 280 -23.94 -22.18 -14.32
N ILE A 281 -24.27 -20.95 -14.68
CA ILE A 281 -25.26 -20.12 -13.96
C ILE A 281 -26.66 -20.75 -13.99
N LEU A 282 -27.12 -21.21 -15.16
CA LEU A 282 -28.44 -21.81 -15.31
C LEU A 282 -28.56 -23.17 -14.59
N SER A 283 -27.45 -23.91 -14.43
CA SER A 283 -27.45 -25.15 -13.65
C SER A 283 -27.72 -24.93 -12.15
N GLY A 284 -27.44 -23.71 -11.64
CA GLY A 284 -27.56 -23.36 -10.23
C GLY A 284 -28.97 -23.00 -9.74
N SER A 285 -30.00 -23.01 -10.61
CA SER A 285 -31.37 -22.57 -10.28
C SER A 285 -31.41 -21.15 -9.69
N ILE A 286 -30.96 -20.15 -10.46
CA ILE A 286 -31.02 -18.73 -10.07
C ILE A 286 -32.34 -18.13 -10.61
N ASP A 287 -33.18 -17.60 -9.71
CA ASP A 287 -34.44 -16.91 -10.06
C ASP A 287 -34.23 -15.49 -10.63
N ASN A 288 -33.01 -14.94 -10.52
CA ASN A 288 -32.66 -13.57 -10.87
C ASN A 288 -32.10 -13.45 -12.31
N PRO A 289 -32.35 -12.33 -13.02
CA PRO A 289 -31.76 -12.07 -14.33
C PRO A 289 -30.23 -11.92 -14.26
N VAL A 290 -29.56 -12.31 -15.34
CA VAL A 290 -28.14 -12.02 -15.60
C VAL A 290 -28.07 -10.70 -16.35
N LEU A 291 -27.15 -9.82 -15.99
CA LEU A 291 -26.89 -8.56 -16.67
C LEU A 291 -25.66 -8.74 -17.57
N VAL A 292 -25.80 -8.36 -18.84
CA VAL A 292 -24.72 -8.26 -19.82
C VAL A 292 -24.40 -6.78 -19.98
N ASP A 293 -23.27 -6.33 -19.44
CA ASP A 293 -22.83 -4.95 -19.53
C ASP A 293 -21.60 -4.86 -20.46
N LYS A 294 -21.48 -3.77 -21.24
CA LYS A 294 -20.29 -3.54 -22.07
C LYS A 294 -19.08 -3.36 -21.16
N TYR A 295 -18.07 -4.21 -21.32
CA TYR A 295 -16.81 -4.02 -20.62
C TYR A 295 -16.04 -2.86 -21.24
N LEU A 296 -15.67 -1.91 -20.39
CA LEU A 296 -14.93 -0.71 -20.76
C LEU A 296 -13.64 -0.70 -19.94
N GLU A 297 -12.53 -0.97 -20.61
CA GLU A 297 -11.21 -1.05 -19.98
C GLU A 297 -10.66 0.35 -19.72
N GLY A 298 -10.80 0.84 -18.50
CA GLY A 298 -10.42 2.20 -18.13
C GLY A 298 -10.03 2.34 -16.67
N LEU A 299 -9.73 3.57 -16.27
CA LEU A 299 -9.30 3.88 -14.91
C LEU A 299 -10.51 3.90 -13.96
N GLU A 300 -10.43 3.17 -12.87
CA GLU A 300 -11.47 3.17 -11.84
C GLU A 300 -11.18 4.20 -10.75
N LEU A 301 -12.24 4.91 -10.32
CA LEU A 301 -12.21 5.86 -9.21
C LEU A 301 -13.29 5.51 -8.20
N GLU A 302 -13.01 5.72 -6.93
CA GLU A 302 -13.96 5.53 -5.83
C GLU A 302 -14.09 6.84 -5.04
N VAL A 303 -15.33 7.24 -4.77
CA VAL A 303 -15.64 8.51 -4.11
C VAL A 303 -16.62 8.29 -2.98
N ASP A 304 -16.21 8.62 -1.76
CA ASP A 304 -17.12 8.69 -0.62
C ASP A 304 -17.63 10.12 -0.43
N VAL A 305 -18.92 10.22 -0.14
CA VAL A 305 -19.65 11.48 -0.06
C VAL A 305 -20.52 11.48 1.20
N ILE A 306 -20.57 12.62 1.88
CA ILE A 306 -21.49 12.90 2.99
C ILE A 306 -22.46 13.97 2.52
N SER A 307 -23.77 13.74 2.70
CA SER A 307 -24.81 14.69 2.32
C SER A 307 -25.87 14.80 3.40
N ASP A 308 -26.37 16.00 3.65
CA ASP A 308 -27.55 16.27 4.51
C ASP A 308 -28.85 16.49 3.70
N GLY A 309 -28.80 16.19 2.40
CA GLY A 309 -29.87 16.41 1.44
C GLY A 309 -29.89 17.82 0.84
N LYS A 310 -29.01 18.73 1.30
CA LYS A 310 -28.85 20.10 0.75
C LYS A 310 -27.40 20.42 0.42
N ASP A 311 -26.53 20.13 1.36
CA ASP A 311 -25.10 20.39 1.33
C ASP A 311 -24.36 19.04 1.19
N VAL A 312 -23.25 19.04 0.44
CA VAL A 312 -22.47 17.83 0.14
C VAL A 312 -21.01 18.07 0.50
N LEU A 313 -20.38 17.11 1.18
CA LEU A 313 -18.94 17.07 1.47
C LEU A 313 -18.34 15.81 0.85
N ILE A 314 -17.25 15.97 0.10
CA ILE A 314 -16.46 14.88 -0.48
C ILE A 314 -15.10 14.88 0.22
N PRO A 315 -14.86 13.99 1.20
CA PRO A 315 -13.58 13.95 1.92
C PRO A 315 -12.38 13.65 1.01
N GLY A 316 -12.57 12.88 -0.05
CA GLY A 316 -11.53 12.54 -1.00
C GLY A 316 -12.01 11.75 -2.21
N VAL A 317 -11.19 11.72 -3.25
CA VAL A 317 -11.37 10.90 -4.45
C VAL A 317 -10.21 9.92 -4.52
N MET A 318 -10.51 8.63 -4.53
CA MET A 318 -9.53 7.56 -4.64
C MET A 318 -9.40 7.12 -6.09
N GLN A 319 -8.20 6.71 -6.46
CA GLN A 319 -7.89 6.17 -7.77
C GLN A 319 -7.27 4.78 -7.64
N HIS A 320 -7.76 3.81 -8.39
CA HIS A 320 -7.16 2.47 -8.40
C HIS A 320 -5.89 2.43 -9.26
N ILE A 321 -4.94 1.57 -8.89
CA ILE A 321 -3.79 1.22 -9.74
C ILE A 321 -4.28 0.30 -10.86
N GLU A 322 -4.97 -0.78 -10.49
CA GLU A 322 -5.58 -1.70 -11.44
C GLU A 322 -6.72 -1.02 -12.21
N ARG A 323 -6.76 -1.23 -13.52
CA ARG A 323 -7.90 -0.85 -14.35
C ARG A 323 -9.18 -1.61 -13.96
N ALA A 324 -10.31 -1.01 -14.32
CA ALA A 324 -11.62 -1.61 -14.11
C ALA A 324 -11.67 -3.00 -14.75
N GLY A 325 -12.07 -3.99 -13.95
CA GLY A 325 -12.02 -5.40 -14.29
C GLY A 325 -11.42 -6.25 -13.18
N VAL A 326 -10.56 -5.64 -12.36
CA VAL A 326 -10.26 -6.09 -10.99
C VAL A 326 -11.25 -5.44 -10.04
N HIS A 327 -11.85 -6.22 -9.15
CA HIS A 327 -12.84 -5.72 -8.19
C HIS A 327 -12.20 -4.68 -7.24
N SER A 328 -12.89 -3.55 -7.00
CA SER A 328 -12.42 -2.44 -6.13
C SER A 328 -11.86 -2.85 -4.76
N GLY A 329 -12.45 -3.89 -4.16
CA GLY A 329 -11.96 -4.48 -2.90
C GLY A 329 -10.56 -5.10 -2.97
N ASP A 330 -10.17 -5.61 -4.14
CA ASP A 330 -8.88 -6.25 -4.44
C ASP A 330 -7.92 -5.34 -5.20
N SER A 331 -8.35 -4.12 -5.54
CA SER A 331 -7.49 -3.10 -6.15
C SER A 331 -6.69 -2.34 -5.10
N ILE A 332 -5.49 -1.91 -5.48
CA ILE A 332 -4.70 -0.94 -4.75
C ILE A 332 -5.32 0.43 -4.98
N ALA A 333 -5.78 1.09 -3.91
CA ALA A 333 -6.42 2.39 -3.99
C ALA A 333 -5.49 3.50 -3.47
N VAL A 334 -5.29 4.54 -4.28
CA VAL A 334 -4.41 5.68 -4.01
C VAL A 334 -5.25 6.92 -3.71
N TYR A 335 -4.86 7.65 -2.66
CA TYR A 335 -5.38 8.98 -2.35
C TYR A 335 -4.22 9.96 -2.10
N PRO A 336 -4.27 11.20 -2.62
CA PRO A 336 -5.22 11.66 -3.64
C PRO A 336 -5.00 10.98 -4.99
N GLN A 337 -5.99 11.11 -5.88
CA GLN A 337 -5.86 10.73 -7.29
C GLN A 337 -4.62 11.37 -7.93
N PHE A 338 -3.95 10.64 -8.83
CA PHE A 338 -2.61 11.02 -9.31
C PHE A 338 -2.49 11.17 -10.83
N SER A 339 -3.41 10.61 -11.63
CA SER A 339 -3.30 10.66 -13.10
C SER A 339 -4.43 11.39 -13.83
N ILE A 340 -5.52 11.75 -13.14
CA ILE A 340 -6.63 12.49 -13.77
C ILE A 340 -6.40 14.00 -13.76
N SER A 341 -6.86 14.69 -14.80
CA SER A 341 -6.80 16.16 -14.89
C SER A 341 -7.81 16.86 -13.99
N ASP A 342 -7.55 18.13 -13.63
CA ASP A 342 -8.48 18.99 -12.87
C ASP A 342 -9.87 19.08 -13.50
N LYS A 343 -9.95 19.07 -14.84
CA LYS A 343 -11.22 19.08 -15.57
C LYS A 343 -12.02 17.80 -15.32
N MET A 344 -11.34 16.65 -15.30
CA MET A 344 -11.99 15.37 -14.99
C MET A 344 -12.38 15.30 -13.51
N LEU A 345 -11.50 15.76 -12.62
CA LEU A 345 -11.79 15.85 -11.19
C LEU A 345 -13.04 16.70 -10.91
N GLN A 346 -13.16 17.86 -11.55
CA GLN A 346 -14.35 18.70 -11.41
C GLN A 346 -15.62 17.99 -11.92
N LYS A 347 -15.51 17.24 -13.03
CA LYS A 347 -16.63 16.42 -13.55
C LYS A 347 -17.05 15.34 -12.56
N VAL A 348 -16.09 14.70 -11.87
CA VAL A 348 -16.35 13.73 -10.79
C VAL A 348 -17.09 14.42 -9.65
N ILE A 349 -16.57 15.55 -9.14
CA ILE A 349 -17.18 16.32 -8.05
C ILE A 349 -18.62 16.71 -8.38
N ASP A 350 -18.84 17.34 -9.54
CA ASP A 350 -20.16 17.81 -9.98
C ASP A 350 -21.16 16.65 -10.11
N CYS A 351 -20.69 15.50 -10.61
CA CYS A 351 -21.50 14.29 -10.75
C CYS A 351 -21.86 13.72 -9.37
N SER A 352 -20.88 13.59 -8.48
CA SER A 352 -21.08 13.07 -7.13
C SER A 352 -22.07 13.90 -6.33
N GLN A 353 -21.99 15.24 -6.42
CA GLN A 353 -22.93 16.14 -5.76
C GLN A 353 -24.36 15.97 -6.29
N LYS A 354 -24.54 15.90 -7.62
CA LYS A 354 -25.87 15.72 -8.22
C LYS A 354 -26.51 14.40 -7.80
N LEU A 355 -25.74 13.31 -7.82
CA LEU A 355 -26.23 11.99 -7.44
C LEU A 355 -26.62 11.94 -5.95
N ALA A 356 -25.78 12.45 -5.05
CA ALA A 356 -26.07 12.47 -3.62
C ALA A 356 -27.33 13.29 -3.27
N LEU A 357 -27.53 14.43 -3.94
CA LEU A 357 -28.70 15.30 -3.71
C LEU A 357 -29.98 14.68 -4.29
N GLU A 358 -29.93 14.12 -5.49
CA GLU A 358 -31.12 13.52 -6.11
C GLU A 358 -31.57 12.23 -5.43
N LEU A 359 -30.63 11.45 -4.89
CA LEU A 359 -30.93 10.30 -4.03
C LEU A 359 -31.53 10.69 -2.68
N GLY A 360 -31.59 11.99 -2.36
CA GLY A 360 -32.02 12.46 -1.05
C GLY A 360 -31.12 11.93 0.08
N THR A 361 -29.83 11.72 -0.21
CA THR A 361 -28.89 11.10 0.73
C THR A 361 -28.82 11.94 2.02
N GLN A 362 -29.03 11.26 3.15
CA GLN A 362 -28.85 11.80 4.50
C GLN A 362 -27.87 10.91 5.26
N GLY A 363 -26.58 11.18 5.11
CA GLY A 363 -25.50 10.35 5.62
C GLY A 363 -24.46 10.08 4.53
N LEU A 364 -23.99 8.83 4.45
CA LEU A 364 -22.95 8.41 3.52
C LEU A 364 -23.52 7.84 2.21
N VAL A 365 -22.84 8.15 1.11
CA VAL A 365 -22.97 7.47 -0.17
C VAL A 365 -21.59 7.27 -0.78
N ASN A 366 -21.37 6.09 -1.33
CA ASN A 366 -20.18 5.73 -2.07
C ASN A 366 -20.52 5.62 -3.56
N ILE A 367 -19.64 6.14 -4.42
CA ILE A 367 -19.85 6.17 -5.86
C ILE A 367 -18.60 5.66 -6.54
N GLN A 368 -18.78 4.68 -7.43
CA GLN A 368 -17.71 4.14 -8.26
C GLN A 368 -17.83 4.67 -9.68
N TYR A 369 -16.73 5.18 -10.20
CA TYR A 369 -16.63 5.74 -11.53
C TYR A 369 -15.60 5.00 -12.37
N LEU A 370 -15.81 5.09 -13.68
CA LEU A 370 -14.87 4.67 -14.70
C LEU A 370 -14.52 5.85 -15.60
N VAL A 371 -13.23 6.09 -15.81
CA VAL A 371 -12.72 7.01 -16.82
C VAL A 371 -12.23 6.22 -18.02
N TRP A 372 -12.95 6.35 -19.13
CA TRP A 372 -12.63 5.68 -20.39
C TRP A 372 -12.56 6.70 -21.53
N ARG A 373 -11.44 6.76 -22.25
CA ARG A 373 -11.20 7.72 -23.34
C ARG A 373 -11.53 9.18 -22.94
N ASN A 374 -11.10 9.60 -21.75
CA ASN A 374 -11.38 10.92 -21.16
C ASN A 374 -12.87 11.25 -20.95
N GLU A 375 -13.73 10.25 -20.89
CA GLU A 375 -15.13 10.38 -20.53
C GLU A 375 -15.41 9.67 -19.19
N LEU A 376 -16.30 10.25 -18.40
CA LEU A 376 -16.66 9.75 -17.08
C LEU A 376 -17.93 8.90 -17.19
N TYR A 377 -17.89 7.70 -16.65
CA TYR A 377 -18.98 6.76 -16.55
C TYR A 377 -19.22 6.41 -15.08
N VAL A 378 -20.47 6.22 -14.68
CA VAL A 378 -20.82 5.67 -13.37
C VAL A 378 -20.93 4.16 -13.48
N ILE A 379 -20.29 3.44 -12.54
CA ILE A 379 -20.40 2.00 -12.40
C ILE A 379 -21.59 1.69 -11.49
N GLU A 380 -21.53 2.16 -10.24
CA GLU A 380 -22.58 1.96 -9.23
C GLU A 380 -22.58 3.08 -8.19
N VAL A 381 -23.71 3.22 -7.49
CA VAL A 381 -23.87 4.13 -6.35
C VAL A 381 -24.42 3.32 -5.17
N ASN A 382 -23.73 3.37 -4.04
CA ASN A 382 -24.06 2.66 -2.83
C ASN A 382 -24.44 3.69 -1.74
N PRO A 383 -25.73 3.95 -1.47
CA PRO A 383 -26.21 4.95 -0.50
C PRO A 383 -26.07 4.47 0.96
N ARG A 384 -24.85 4.05 1.31
CA ARG A 384 -24.46 3.49 2.60
C ARG A 384 -22.96 3.71 2.81
N ALA A 385 -22.44 3.32 3.99
CA ALA A 385 -21.01 3.22 4.17
C ALA A 385 -20.39 2.18 3.22
N SER A 386 -19.22 2.51 2.70
CA SER A 386 -18.32 1.63 1.97
C SER A 386 -17.23 1.09 2.89
N ARG A 387 -16.44 0.16 2.36
CA ARG A 387 -15.23 -0.35 3.03
C ARG A 387 -14.11 0.70 3.10
N THR A 388 -14.16 1.74 2.28
CA THR A 388 -13.13 2.79 2.19
C THR A 388 -13.33 3.91 3.21
N VAL A 389 -14.48 3.97 3.90
CA VAL A 389 -14.78 4.95 4.96
C VAL A 389 -13.71 5.01 6.06
N PRO A 390 -13.24 3.89 6.66
CA PRO A 390 -12.20 3.96 7.70
C PRO A 390 -10.88 4.49 7.14
N TYR A 391 -10.48 4.03 5.96
CA TYR A 391 -9.28 4.48 5.26
C TYR A 391 -9.31 5.99 5.05
N ILE A 392 -10.33 6.52 4.38
CA ILE A 392 -10.47 7.95 4.09
C ILE A 392 -10.60 8.77 5.39
N SER A 393 -11.34 8.29 6.39
CA SER A 393 -11.45 8.98 7.68
C SER A 393 -10.09 9.17 8.36
N LYS A 394 -9.24 8.13 8.33
CA LYS A 394 -7.91 8.17 8.96
C LYS A 394 -6.96 9.10 8.24
N VAL A 395 -6.95 9.09 6.90
CA VAL A 395 -5.96 9.85 6.11
C VAL A 395 -6.36 11.30 5.85
N THR A 396 -7.65 11.64 5.94
CA THR A 396 -8.13 13.03 5.80
C THR A 396 -8.34 13.74 7.14
N GLY A 397 -8.48 12.97 8.22
CA GLY A 397 -8.88 13.48 9.54
C GLY A 397 -10.36 13.89 9.62
N VAL A 398 -11.16 13.59 8.60
CA VAL A 398 -12.61 13.83 8.60
C VAL A 398 -13.30 12.64 9.30
N PRO A 399 -14.02 12.83 10.42
CA PRO A 399 -14.69 11.75 11.12
C PRO A 399 -16.01 11.41 10.41
N MET A 400 -15.92 10.79 9.23
CA MET A 400 -17.02 10.64 8.28
C MET A 400 -18.28 10.05 8.89
N VAL A 401 -18.13 9.00 9.70
CA VAL A 401 -19.24 8.32 10.39
C VAL A 401 -19.90 9.22 11.43
N ASP A 402 -19.13 10.02 12.17
CA ASP A 402 -19.66 10.97 13.15
C ASP A 402 -20.49 12.06 12.45
N LEU A 403 -19.96 12.63 11.37
CA LEU A 403 -20.67 13.62 10.55
C LEU A 403 -21.95 13.04 9.97
N ALA A 404 -21.88 11.86 9.36
CA ALA A 404 -23.05 11.18 8.81
C ALA A 404 -24.10 10.88 9.89
N THR A 405 -23.69 10.47 11.09
CA THR A 405 -24.58 10.22 12.21
C THR A 405 -25.29 11.48 12.70
N ARG A 406 -24.56 12.61 12.78
CA ARG A 406 -25.13 13.92 13.15
C ARG A 406 -26.13 14.42 12.10
N VAL A 407 -25.83 14.18 10.82
CA VAL A 407 -26.76 14.44 9.72
C VAL A 407 -28.04 13.61 9.86
N MET A 408 -27.94 12.31 10.18
CA MET A 408 -29.11 11.43 10.37
C MET A 408 -30.08 11.92 11.46
N VAL A 409 -29.58 12.67 12.45
CA VAL A 409 -30.40 13.27 13.51
C VAL A 409 -30.79 14.73 13.24
N GLY A 410 -30.47 15.26 12.06
CA GLY A 410 -30.95 16.54 11.54
C GLY A 410 -30.01 17.73 11.75
N GLU A 411 -28.75 17.50 12.12
CA GLU A 411 -27.76 18.58 12.17
C GLU A 411 -27.22 18.90 10.77
N PRO A 412 -27.20 20.18 10.35
CA PRO A 412 -26.76 20.57 9.02
C PRO A 412 -25.24 20.45 8.85
N LEU A 413 -24.81 19.92 7.71
CA LEU A 413 -23.40 19.57 7.44
C LEU A 413 -22.47 20.78 7.50
N ARG A 414 -22.94 21.94 7.03
CA ARG A 414 -22.20 23.21 7.01
C ARG A 414 -21.71 23.66 8.39
N ASP A 415 -22.41 23.27 9.45
CA ASP A 415 -22.15 23.73 10.83
C ASP A 415 -21.12 22.83 11.54
N MET A 416 -20.65 21.76 10.89
CA MET A 416 -19.80 20.73 11.52
C MET A 416 -18.29 20.98 11.38
N GLY A 417 -17.86 22.10 10.78
CA GLY A 417 -16.46 22.55 10.76
C GLY A 417 -15.56 21.97 9.66
N TYR A 418 -16.10 21.16 8.74
CA TYR A 418 -15.35 20.56 7.62
C TYR A 418 -15.67 21.17 6.25
N GLY A 419 -16.63 22.09 6.18
CA GLY A 419 -17.07 22.74 4.94
C GLY A 419 -17.88 21.83 4.03
N THR A 420 -18.04 22.25 2.78
CA THR A 420 -18.82 21.57 1.72
C THR A 420 -18.02 21.59 0.42
N GLY A 421 -18.31 20.67 -0.51
CA GLY A 421 -17.54 20.43 -1.73
C GLY A 421 -16.43 19.41 -1.51
N LEU A 422 -15.40 19.45 -2.37
CA LEU A 422 -14.20 18.63 -2.18
C LEU A 422 -13.39 19.17 -1.00
N TYR A 423 -13.08 18.31 -0.04
CA TYR A 423 -12.24 18.63 1.09
C TYR A 423 -10.77 18.82 0.67
N ARG A 424 -9.98 19.52 1.50
CA ARG A 424 -8.59 19.84 1.17
C ARG A 424 -7.76 18.58 0.90
N THR A 425 -6.95 18.64 -0.15
CA THR A 425 -6.00 17.58 -0.49
C THR A 425 -4.82 17.59 0.50
N PRO A 426 -4.42 16.45 1.08
CA PRO A 426 -3.28 16.38 1.99
C PRO A 426 -1.94 16.58 1.25
N PRO A 427 -0.86 16.95 1.96
CA PRO A 427 0.47 17.11 1.38
C PRO A 427 1.23 15.79 1.14
N TYR A 428 0.58 14.65 1.32
CA TYR A 428 1.14 13.29 1.23
C TYR A 428 0.25 12.39 0.37
N TYR A 429 0.80 11.24 -0.02
CA TYR A 429 0.05 10.15 -0.64
C TYR A 429 -0.22 9.04 0.37
N THR A 430 -1.38 8.43 0.24
CA THR A 430 -1.78 7.23 0.95
C THR A 430 -2.19 6.17 -0.04
N VAL A 431 -1.83 4.93 0.27
CA VAL A 431 -2.07 3.77 -0.57
C VAL A 431 -2.66 2.67 0.29
N LYS A 432 -3.86 2.25 -0.06
CA LYS A 432 -4.52 1.08 0.50
C LYS A 432 -4.14 -0.13 -0.35
N VAL A 433 -3.50 -1.14 0.23
CA VAL A 433 -3.11 -2.38 -0.47
C VAL A 433 -3.91 -3.55 0.12
N PRO A 434 -4.58 -4.36 -0.70
CA PRO A 434 -5.32 -5.52 -0.21
C PRO A 434 -4.38 -6.65 0.21
N VAL A 435 -4.84 -7.42 1.20
CA VAL A 435 -4.15 -8.61 1.72
C VAL A 435 -4.98 -9.85 1.41
N PHE A 436 -4.31 -10.85 0.84
CA PHE A 436 -4.91 -12.09 0.38
C PHE A 436 -4.51 -13.27 1.27
N SER A 437 -5.44 -14.21 1.46
CA SER A 437 -5.20 -15.43 2.25
C SER A 437 -4.76 -16.63 1.40
N PHE A 438 -4.13 -16.39 0.24
CA PHE A 438 -3.77 -17.46 -0.71
C PHE A 438 -2.76 -18.47 -0.13
N GLU A 439 -1.92 -18.06 0.83
CA GLU A 439 -1.03 -18.99 1.55
C GLU A 439 -1.79 -20.10 2.30
N LYS A 440 -3.03 -19.82 2.72
CA LYS A 440 -3.91 -20.78 3.40
C LYS A 440 -4.69 -21.65 2.42
N LEU A 441 -4.81 -21.22 1.16
CA LEU A 441 -5.65 -21.83 0.13
C LEU A 441 -4.81 -22.09 -1.13
N SER A 442 -3.86 -23.03 -1.06
CA SER A 442 -2.91 -23.32 -2.14
C SER A 442 -3.51 -23.92 -3.41
N ASP A 443 -4.76 -24.38 -3.33
CA ASP A 443 -5.44 -25.18 -4.36
C ASP A 443 -6.61 -24.42 -5.00
N VAL A 444 -6.73 -23.12 -4.71
CA VAL A 444 -7.76 -22.25 -5.28
C VAL A 444 -7.17 -21.28 -6.30
N ASN A 445 -7.99 -20.83 -7.23
CA ASN A 445 -7.61 -19.80 -8.18
C ASN A 445 -7.41 -18.44 -7.48
N SER A 446 -6.16 -17.99 -7.41
CA SER A 446 -5.74 -16.71 -6.82
C SER A 446 -5.75 -15.52 -7.80
N SER A 447 -6.16 -15.73 -9.05
CA SER A 447 -6.18 -14.66 -10.06
C SER A 447 -7.18 -13.56 -9.71
N LEU A 448 -6.78 -12.31 -9.88
CA LEU A 448 -7.64 -11.15 -9.67
C LEU A 448 -8.63 -11.00 -10.84
N GLY A 449 -9.84 -10.56 -10.52
CA GLY A 449 -10.91 -10.36 -11.49
C GLY A 449 -12.06 -9.58 -10.89
N PRO A 450 -13.27 -9.63 -11.48
CA PRO A 450 -14.40 -8.83 -11.04
C PRO A 450 -15.04 -9.35 -9.74
N GLU A 451 -14.62 -10.51 -9.23
CA GLU A 451 -15.01 -11.04 -7.92
C GLU A 451 -13.91 -10.78 -6.88
N MET A 452 -14.30 -10.24 -5.72
CA MET A 452 -13.41 -9.96 -4.59
C MET A 452 -12.90 -11.23 -3.92
N LYS A 453 -11.62 -11.27 -3.56
CA LYS A 453 -10.94 -12.38 -2.87
C LYS A 453 -10.12 -11.96 -1.66
N SER A 454 -9.81 -10.67 -1.52
CA SER A 454 -9.06 -10.15 -0.38
C SER A 454 -9.82 -10.30 0.94
N THR A 455 -9.05 -10.47 2.02
CA THR A 455 -9.57 -10.70 3.38
C THR A 455 -9.29 -9.53 4.32
N GLY A 456 -8.44 -8.59 3.92
CA GLY A 456 -8.07 -7.41 4.69
C GLY A 456 -7.26 -6.44 3.85
N GLU A 457 -6.71 -5.41 4.49
CA GLU A 457 -5.97 -4.33 3.82
C GLU A 457 -4.90 -3.73 4.74
N VAL A 458 -3.89 -3.12 4.13
CA VAL A 458 -2.85 -2.34 4.81
C VAL A 458 -2.76 -0.94 4.21
N LEU A 459 -2.24 -0.01 5.02
CA LEU A 459 -2.11 1.39 4.66
C LEU A 459 -0.64 1.80 4.58
N GLY A 460 -0.20 2.22 3.38
CA GLY A 460 1.08 2.91 3.17
C GLY A 460 0.88 4.41 3.12
N ILE A 461 1.68 5.19 3.86
CA ILE A 461 1.66 6.66 3.84
C ILE A 461 3.07 7.17 3.50
N GLY A 462 3.19 8.01 2.48
CA GLY A 462 4.48 8.53 2.02
C GLY A 462 4.38 9.94 1.46
N LYS A 463 5.51 10.65 1.40
CA LYS A 463 5.56 12.01 0.82
C LYS A 463 5.37 12.00 -0.69
N THR A 464 5.76 10.89 -1.33
CA THR A 464 5.56 10.61 -2.75
C THR A 464 4.70 9.35 -2.92
N LEU A 465 4.10 9.23 -4.10
CA LEU A 465 3.33 8.03 -4.48
C LEU A 465 4.18 6.76 -4.35
N ASN A 466 5.42 6.78 -4.86
CA ASN A 466 6.31 5.62 -4.85
C ASN A 466 6.69 5.20 -3.43
N GLU A 467 6.91 6.15 -2.50
CA GLU A 467 7.17 5.84 -1.10
C GLU A 467 5.94 5.19 -0.43
N ALA A 468 4.74 5.73 -0.69
CA ALA A 468 3.50 5.20 -0.14
C ALA A 468 3.18 3.79 -0.69
N LEU A 469 3.38 3.57 -2.00
CA LEU A 469 3.25 2.27 -2.65
C LEU A 469 4.24 1.25 -2.09
N PHE A 470 5.52 1.63 -1.95
CA PHE A 470 6.54 0.78 -1.32
C PHE A 470 6.09 0.32 0.07
N LYS A 471 5.68 1.26 0.94
CA LYS A 471 5.23 0.95 2.30
C LYS A 471 4.00 0.06 2.30
N GLY A 472 3.03 0.32 1.43
CA GLY A 472 1.82 -0.49 1.30
C GLY A 472 2.13 -1.94 0.90
N LEU A 473 2.91 -2.13 -0.17
CA LEU A 473 3.26 -3.46 -0.66
C LEU A 473 4.18 -4.21 0.30
N ALA A 474 5.18 -3.55 0.88
CA ALA A 474 6.03 -4.17 1.91
C ALA A 474 5.21 -4.61 3.14
N SER A 475 4.25 -3.78 3.57
CA SER A 475 3.36 -4.10 4.70
C SER A 475 2.38 -5.24 4.38
N ALA A 476 2.00 -5.41 3.11
CA ALA A 476 1.18 -6.53 2.64
C ALA A 476 1.97 -7.85 2.54
N GLY A 477 3.27 -7.84 2.87
CA GLY A 477 4.14 -9.01 2.89
C GLY A 477 4.94 -9.23 1.60
N PHE A 478 4.84 -8.34 0.60
CA PHE A 478 5.60 -8.47 -0.63
C PHE A 478 7.08 -8.14 -0.42
N ARG A 479 7.96 -9.02 -0.90
CA ARG A 479 9.42 -8.81 -0.89
C ARG A 479 9.87 -8.32 -2.26
N LEU A 480 10.27 -7.05 -2.31
CA LEU A 480 10.81 -6.42 -3.51
C LEU A 480 12.32 -6.63 -3.55
N ARG A 481 12.81 -7.46 -4.47
CA ARG A 481 14.25 -7.57 -4.71
C ARG A 481 14.61 -6.71 -5.91
N ALA A 482 15.45 -5.72 -5.69
CA ALA A 482 16.10 -5.00 -6.78
C ALA A 482 17.29 -5.82 -7.29
N PRO A 483 17.65 -5.71 -8.58
CA PRO A 483 18.86 -6.34 -9.10
C PRO A 483 20.09 -5.75 -8.40
N GLU A 484 20.91 -6.62 -7.80
CA GLU A 484 22.23 -6.28 -7.26
C GLU A 484 23.32 -6.83 -8.20
N MET A 485 24.45 -6.13 -8.26
CA MET A 485 25.53 -6.52 -9.16
C MET A 485 26.12 -7.89 -8.77
N GLY A 486 26.18 -8.81 -9.73
CA GLY A 486 26.59 -10.20 -9.51
C GLY A 486 25.45 -11.15 -9.14
N GLN A 487 24.21 -10.66 -8.97
CA GLN A 487 23.03 -11.50 -8.82
C GLN A 487 22.21 -11.52 -10.10
N ASP A 488 21.97 -12.72 -10.62
CA ASP A 488 21.08 -12.95 -11.77
C ASP A 488 19.62 -12.97 -11.30
N ILE A 489 19.10 -11.82 -10.88
CA ILE A 489 17.69 -11.68 -10.51
C ILE A 489 16.87 -11.17 -11.71
N GLY A 490 15.72 -11.79 -11.93
CA GLY A 490 14.84 -11.50 -13.04
C GLY A 490 13.36 -11.69 -12.74
N VAL A 491 12.56 -11.53 -13.78
CA VAL A 491 11.09 -11.59 -13.73
C VAL A 491 10.61 -12.64 -14.74
N LEU A 492 9.72 -13.53 -14.29
CA LEU A 492 9.02 -14.46 -15.17
C LEU A 492 7.73 -13.82 -15.68
N ILE A 493 7.59 -13.67 -16.99
CA ILE A 493 6.47 -12.99 -17.64
C ILE A 493 5.77 -13.96 -18.59
N SER A 494 4.46 -14.15 -18.40
CA SER A 494 3.63 -14.95 -19.30
C SER A 494 2.25 -14.34 -19.41
N VAL A 495 1.95 -13.71 -20.54
CA VAL A 495 0.72 -12.94 -20.74
C VAL A 495 -0.19 -13.54 -21.80
N CYS A 496 -1.46 -13.14 -21.81
CA CYS A 496 -2.39 -13.45 -22.88
C CYS A 496 -2.05 -12.73 -24.19
N ASP A 497 -2.58 -13.23 -25.30
CA ASP A 497 -2.37 -12.64 -26.63
C ASP A 497 -2.83 -11.17 -26.74
N HIS A 498 -3.89 -10.79 -26.03
CA HIS A 498 -4.40 -9.40 -26.05
C HIS A 498 -3.50 -8.42 -25.27
N ASP A 499 -2.63 -8.92 -24.40
CA ASP A 499 -1.75 -8.12 -23.55
C ASP A 499 -0.36 -7.89 -24.17
N TYR A 500 -0.07 -8.47 -25.35
CA TYR A 500 1.25 -8.36 -25.99
C TYR A 500 1.70 -6.93 -26.26
N LEU A 501 0.78 -6.00 -26.52
CA LEU A 501 1.13 -4.59 -26.71
C LEU A 501 1.49 -3.89 -25.40
N GLU A 502 0.91 -4.32 -24.29
CA GLU A 502 1.09 -3.66 -22.99
C GLU A 502 2.30 -4.19 -22.24
N VAL A 503 2.52 -5.51 -22.30
CA VAL A 503 3.64 -6.19 -21.62
C VAL A 503 4.99 -5.62 -22.06
N VAL A 504 5.07 -5.14 -23.30
CA VAL A 504 6.23 -4.45 -23.87
C VAL A 504 6.70 -3.27 -23.02
N THR A 505 5.76 -2.46 -22.51
CA THR A 505 6.09 -1.27 -21.73
C THR A 505 6.71 -1.67 -20.39
N LEU A 506 6.15 -2.72 -19.77
CA LEU A 506 6.69 -3.31 -18.56
C LEU A 506 8.08 -3.92 -18.81
N ALA A 507 8.23 -4.74 -19.86
CA ALA A 507 9.49 -5.39 -20.21
C ALA A 507 10.61 -4.38 -20.42
N LYS A 508 10.34 -3.28 -21.15
CA LYS A 508 11.31 -2.20 -21.34
C LYS A 508 11.74 -1.58 -20.00
N LYS A 509 10.79 -1.28 -19.11
CA LYS A 509 11.11 -0.68 -17.81
C LYS A 509 11.97 -1.62 -16.96
N LEU A 510 11.72 -2.92 -17.02
CA LEU A 510 12.50 -3.93 -16.30
C LEU A 510 13.92 -4.12 -16.88
N ASP A 511 14.04 -4.06 -18.20
CA ASP A 511 15.34 -4.06 -18.90
C ASP A 511 16.17 -2.81 -18.57
N ASP A 512 15.55 -1.62 -18.58
CA ASP A 512 16.16 -0.36 -18.15
C ASP A 512 16.65 -0.40 -16.68
N LEU A 513 16.03 -1.26 -15.85
CA LEU A 513 16.44 -1.52 -14.46
C LEU A 513 17.52 -2.62 -14.34
N GLY A 514 17.89 -3.28 -15.43
CA GLY A 514 18.87 -4.36 -15.47
C GLY A 514 18.35 -5.71 -14.95
N MET A 515 17.02 -5.91 -14.90
CA MET A 515 16.43 -7.19 -14.51
C MET A 515 16.45 -8.17 -15.70
N LYS A 516 16.84 -9.43 -15.46
CA LYS A 516 16.72 -10.46 -16.50
C LYS A 516 15.24 -10.77 -16.77
N LEU A 517 14.88 -10.87 -18.04
CA LEU A 517 13.52 -11.25 -18.43
C LEU A 517 13.47 -12.73 -18.80
N TYR A 518 12.53 -13.45 -18.20
CA TYR A 518 12.19 -14.83 -18.54
C TYR A 518 10.76 -14.83 -19.06
N ALA A 519 10.49 -15.39 -20.23
CA ALA A 519 9.13 -15.37 -20.76
C ALA A 519 8.75 -16.62 -21.55
N THR A 520 7.48 -17.02 -21.49
CA THR A 520 6.93 -18.09 -22.34
C THR A 520 7.05 -17.71 -23.80
N LYS A 521 7.08 -18.70 -24.70
CA LYS A 521 7.46 -18.52 -26.10
C LYS A 521 6.78 -17.33 -26.80
N GLY A 522 5.45 -17.25 -26.77
CA GLY A 522 4.72 -16.15 -27.41
C GLY A 522 5.02 -14.78 -26.79
N THR A 523 5.12 -14.72 -25.46
CA THR A 523 5.50 -13.50 -24.74
C THR A 523 6.93 -13.07 -25.07
N ALA A 524 7.88 -14.01 -25.10
CA ALA A 524 9.28 -13.78 -25.42
C ALA A 524 9.47 -13.26 -26.84
N GLU A 525 8.77 -13.84 -27.83
CA GLU A 525 8.83 -13.39 -29.23
C GLU A 525 8.40 -11.91 -29.37
N ASN A 526 7.34 -11.50 -28.66
CA ASN A 526 6.86 -10.11 -28.67
C ASN A 526 7.81 -9.14 -27.96
N ILE A 527 8.41 -9.54 -26.84
CA ILE A 527 9.41 -8.73 -26.13
C ILE A 527 10.69 -8.59 -26.98
N ALA A 528 11.18 -9.70 -27.53
CA ALA A 528 12.39 -9.73 -28.36
C ALA A 528 12.26 -8.92 -29.66
N ALA A 529 11.05 -8.81 -30.22
CA ALA A 529 10.78 -8.02 -31.42
C ALA A 529 11.15 -6.52 -31.27
N LEU A 530 11.33 -6.04 -30.04
CA LEU A 530 11.75 -4.66 -29.73
C LEU A 530 13.24 -4.53 -29.43
N GLY A 531 14.02 -5.61 -29.56
CA GLY A 531 15.45 -5.63 -29.27
C GLY A 531 15.79 -5.75 -27.79
N ILE A 532 14.84 -6.18 -26.95
CA ILE A 532 15.07 -6.46 -25.54
C ILE A 532 15.50 -7.91 -25.38
N ASP A 533 16.56 -8.15 -24.60
CA ASP A 533 17.03 -9.49 -24.30
C ASP A 533 16.07 -10.22 -23.36
N VAL A 534 15.58 -11.38 -23.79
CA VAL A 534 14.64 -12.20 -23.02
C VAL A 534 14.97 -13.68 -23.18
N VAL A 535 14.99 -14.40 -22.07
CA VAL A 535 15.20 -15.84 -22.03
C VAL A 535 13.87 -16.52 -22.25
N THR A 536 13.72 -17.21 -23.38
CA THR A 536 12.54 -18.04 -23.62
C THR A 536 12.54 -19.24 -22.67
N VAL A 537 11.46 -19.39 -21.91
CA VAL A 537 11.22 -20.53 -21.01
C VAL A 537 10.15 -21.46 -21.58
N PRO A 538 10.11 -22.74 -21.14
CA PRO A 538 9.03 -23.66 -21.49
C PRO A 538 7.65 -23.14 -21.10
N ASP A 539 6.61 -23.67 -21.72
CA ASP A 539 5.24 -23.38 -21.32
C ASP A 539 4.99 -23.84 -19.88
N ILE A 540 4.05 -23.19 -19.21
CA ILE A 540 3.76 -23.44 -17.78
C ILE A 540 3.22 -24.86 -17.56
N SER A 541 2.63 -25.46 -18.60
CA SER A 541 2.22 -26.86 -18.63
C SER A 541 3.42 -27.83 -18.49
N GLU A 542 4.64 -27.41 -18.86
CA GLU A 542 5.89 -28.13 -18.59
C GLU A 542 6.41 -27.84 -17.17
N TYR A 543 5.57 -28.13 -16.17
CA TYR A 543 5.72 -27.72 -14.77
C TYR A 543 7.08 -27.99 -14.13
N ASP A 544 7.72 -29.13 -14.41
CA ASP A 544 9.00 -29.50 -13.79
C ASP A 544 10.11 -28.49 -14.12
N LYS A 545 10.19 -28.05 -15.38
CA LYS A 545 11.24 -27.11 -15.83
C LYS A 545 11.02 -25.69 -15.29
N VAL A 546 9.75 -25.25 -15.22
CA VAL A 546 9.42 -23.95 -14.62
C VAL A 546 9.71 -23.97 -13.12
N THR A 547 9.46 -25.11 -12.46
CA THR A 547 9.78 -25.29 -11.04
C THR A 547 11.28 -25.21 -10.78
N GLU A 548 12.12 -25.85 -11.59
CA GLU A 548 13.59 -25.72 -11.51
C GLU A 548 14.05 -24.26 -11.61
N LEU A 549 13.44 -23.47 -12.51
CA LEU A 549 13.73 -22.04 -12.64
C LEU A 549 13.35 -21.26 -11.38
N LEU A 550 12.17 -21.52 -10.81
CA LEU A 550 11.75 -20.85 -9.56
C LEU A 550 12.67 -21.22 -8.38
N GLU A 551 13.09 -22.48 -8.30
CA GLU A 551 13.97 -23.00 -7.24
C GLU A 551 15.41 -22.49 -7.35
N SER A 552 15.85 -22.05 -8.54
CA SER A 552 17.19 -21.49 -8.76
C SER A 552 17.47 -20.22 -7.94
N GLY A 553 16.42 -19.54 -7.46
CA GLY A 553 16.54 -18.27 -6.74
C GLY A 553 16.70 -17.04 -7.65
N CYS A 554 16.74 -17.23 -8.97
CA CYS A 554 16.91 -16.16 -9.96
C CYS A 554 15.62 -15.37 -10.25
N ILE A 555 14.44 -15.83 -9.81
CA ILE A 555 13.17 -15.14 -10.07
C ILE A 555 12.75 -14.32 -8.85
N SER A 556 12.61 -13.00 -9.02
CA SER A 556 12.10 -12.12 -7.95
C SER A 556 10.58 -12.18 -7.84
N TYR A 557 9.87 -12.13 -8.97
CA TYR A 557 8.41 -12.19 -9.02
C TYR A 557 7.95 -12.68 -10.40
N ILE A 558 6.68 -13.05 -10.46
CA ILE A 558 6.00 -13.59 -11.63
C ILE A 558 4.91 -12.61 -12.06
N VAL A 559 4.80 -12.37 -13.35
CA VAL A 559 3.71 -11.63 -13.98
C VAL A 559 2.97 -12.60 -14.89
N TYR A 560 1.73 -12.93 -14.54
CA TYR A 560 0.94 -13.92 -15.24
C TYR A 560 -0.47 -13.40 -15.53
N THR A 561 -0.77 -13.11 -16.80
CA THR A 561 -2.12 -12.76 -17.25
C THR A 561 -2.74 -13.82 -18.16
N GLY A 562 -2.05 -14.96 -18.36
CA GLY A 562 -2.48 -16.06 -19.24
C GLY A 562 -3.92 -16.53 -18.96
N ALA A 563 -4.58 -17.08 -19.99
CA ALA A 563 -6.03 -17.23 -20.09
C ALA A 563 -6.64 -17.94 -18.87
N MET A 564 -7.06 -17.12 -17.90
CA MET A 564 -7.52 -17.52 -16.57
C MET A 564 -8.83 -18.34 -16.58
N HIS A 565 -9.25 -18.87 -17.73
CA HIS A 565 -10.64 -19.26 -18.00
C HIS A 565 -10.78 -20.52 -18.87
N ASP A 566 -9.71 -21.26 -19.17
CA ASP A 566 -9.73 -22.52 -19.93
C ASP A 566 -8.84 -23.63 -19.29
N SER A 567 -8.40 -24.61 -20.07
CA SER A 567 -7.59 -25.76 -19.63
C SER A 567 -6.26 -25.40 -18.95
N THR A 568 -5.85 -24.12 -18.99
CA THR A 568 -4.59 -23.63 -18.39
C THR A 568 -4.73 -23.17 -16.93
N MET A 569 -5.95 -23.13 -16.38
CA MET A 569 -6.20 -22.78 -14.96
C MET A 569 -5.43 -23.70 -14.00
N ASP A 570 -5.44 -25.00 -14.26
CA ASP A 570 -4.74 -25.97 -13.43
C ASP A 570 -3.23 -25.73 -13.43
N ASP A 571 -2.69 -25.29 -14.57
CA ASP A 571 -1.27 -24.95 -14.72
C ASP A 571 -0.94 -23.68 -13.89
N TYR A 572 -1.80 -22.67 -13.92
CA TYR A 572 -1.66 -21.49 -13.07
C TYR A 572 -1.74 -21.83 -11.58
N ILE A 573 -2.71 -22.63 -11.14
CA ILE A 573 -2.85 -23.03 -9.73
C ILE A 573 -1.58 -23.73 -9.25
N ARG A 574 -0.99 -24.60 -10.08
CA ARG A 574 0.29 -25.27 -9.77
C ARG A 574 1.45 -24.28 -9.68
N LEU A 575 1.60 -23.39 -10.67
CA LEU A 575 2.63 -22.35 -10.69
C LEU A 575 2.55 -21.47 -9.44
N HIS A 576 1.36 -20.95 -9.16
CA HIS A 576 1.09 -20.07 -8.04
C HIS A 576 1.36 -20.77 -6.70
N ARG A 577 0.94 -22.03 -6.55
CA ARG A 577 1.24 -22.84 -5.36
C ARG A 577 2.74 -22.94 -5.11
N ARG A 578 3.54 -23.19 -6.15
CA ARG A 578 4.99 -23.27 -6.03
C ARG A 578 5.61 -21.92 -5.69
N ALA A 579 5.14 -20.85 -6.35
CA ALA A 579 5.61 -19.49 -6.09
C ALA A 579 5.39 -19.08 -4.62
N VAL A 580 4.19 -19.36 -4.07
CA VAL A 580 3.87 -19.12 -2.65
C VAL A 580 4.81 -19.88 -1.71
N GLN A 581 5.07 -21.16 -1.98
CA GLN A 581 6.01 -21.97 -1.18
C GLN A 581 7.44 -21.41 -1.15
N LEU A 582 7.85 -20.73 -2.23
CA LEU A 582 9.16 -20.11 -2.38
C LEU A 582 9.18 -18.63 -1.98
N SER A 583 8.04 -18.10 -1.51
CA SER A 583 7.85 -16.67 -1.21
C SER A 583 8.14 -15.75 -2.41
N ILE A 584 7.80 -16.21 -3.61
CA ILE A 584 7.88 -15.45 -4.86
C ILE A 584 6.50 -14.87 -5.14
N ALA A 585 6.41 -13.53 -5.25
CA ALA A 585 5.15 -12.86 -5.55
C ALA A 585 4.67 -13.18 -6.96
N CYS A 586 3.36 -13.38 -7.14
CA CYS A 586 2.73 -13.58 -8.42
C CYS A 586 1.65 -12.52 -8.64
N PHE A 587 1.79 -11.74 -9.70
CA PHE A 587 0.87 -10.65 -10.06
C PHE A 587 0.09 -11.02 -11.30
N THR A 588 -1.23 -10.85 -11.25
CA THR A 588 -2.13 -11.12 -12.38
C THR A 588 -2.66 -9.86 -13.05
N SER A 589 -2.07 -8.71 -12.73
CA SER A 589 -2.37 -7.41 -13.34
C SER A 589 -1.07 -6.76 -13.81
N LEU A 590 -1.03 -6.35 -15.07
CA LEU A 590 0.10 -5.60 -15.62
C LEU A 590 0.23 -4.22 -14.97
N ASP A 591 -0.86 -3.61 -14.51
CA ASP A 591 -0.83 -2.31 -13.84
C ASP A 591 -0.09 -2.40 -12.49
N THR A 592 -0.39 -3.44 -11.70
CA THR A 592 0.31 -3.72 -10.43
C THR A 592 1.79 -4.00 -10.68
N ALA A 593 2.13 -4.79 -11.71
CA ALA A 593 3.51 -5.08 -12.07
C ALA A 593 4.28 -3.84 -12.53
N ASN A 594 3.63 -2.92 -13.26
CA ASN A 594 4.22 -1.64 -13.65
C ASN A 594 4.48 -0.73 -12.44
N ALA A 595 3.52 -0.66 -11.51
CA ALA A 595 3.71 0.09 -10.26
C ALA A 595 4.87 -0.49 -9.42
N LEU A 596 5.03 -1.82 -9.42
CA LEU A 596 6.18 -2.49 -8.79
C LEU A 596 7.51 -2.04 -9.37
N ALA A 597 7.60 -1.99 -10.70
CA ALA A 597 8.80 -1.56 -11.40
C ALA A 597 9.14 -0.09 -11.09
N ASP A 598 8.13 0.79 -10.95
CA ASP A 598 8.33 2.17 -10.52
C ASP A 598 8.88 2.28 -9.08
N ILE A 599 8.48 1.37 -8.20
CA ILE A 599 9.01 1.31 -6.84
C ILE A 599 10.48 0.88 -6.85
N ILE A 600 10.83 -0.16 -7.61
CA ILE A 600 12.23 -0.60 -7.76
C ILE A 600 13.09 0.54 -8.31
N ALA A 601 12.60 1.25 -9.34
CA ALA A 601 13.25 2.42 -9.91
C ALA A 601 13.45 3.55 -8.87
N SER A 602 12.50 3.72 -7.94
CA SER A 602 12.55 4.76 -6.91
C SER A 602 13.55 4.50 -5.78
N ARG A 603 14.08 3.28 -5.66
CA ARG A 603 15.08 2.86 -4.65
C ARG A 603 14.64 2.98 -3.19
N PHE A 604 13.34 3.15 -2.92
CA PHE A 604 12.82 3.08 -1.55
C PHE A 604 12.96 1.65 -1.00
N ASN A 605 13.35 1.59 0.27
CA ASN A 605 13.47 0.38 1.07
C ASN A 605 13.11 0.68 2.54
N GLN A 606 13.10 -0.36 3.38
CA GLN A 606 12.69 -0.25 4.79
C GLN A 606 13.61 0.65 5.66
N PHE A 607 14.80 1.00 5.17
CA PHE A 607 15.80 1.79 5.90
C PHE A 607 15.91 3.24 5.42
N ASN A 608 15.32 3.58 4.27
CA ASN A 608 15.37 4.93 3.70
C ASN A 608 13.96 5.53 3.48
N THR A 609 12.99 5.11 4.28
CA THR A 609 11.61 5.63 4.26
C THR A 609 11.25 6.27 5.59
N GLU A 610 10.43 7.32 5.54
CA GLU A 610 10.07 8.08 6.75
C GLU A 610 9.01 7.31 7.56
N LEU A 611 9.18 7.19 8.87
CA LEU A 611 8.09 6.72 9.74
C LEU A 611 7.09 7.86 9.97
N VAL A 612 5.82 7.61 9.64
CA VAL A 612 4.76 8.60 9.76
C VAL A 612 3.87 8.28 10.96
N ASP A 613 3.72 9.24 11.87
CA ASP A 613 2.74 9.15 12.95
C ASP A 613 1.35 9.51 12.42
N ILE A 614 0.48 8.50 12.29
CA ILE A 614 -0.89 8.68 11.80
C ILE A 614 -1.76 9.53 12.74
N ALA A 615 -1.39 9.67 14.01
CA ALA A 615 -2.10 10.55 14.94
C ALA A 615 -1.78 12.04 14.70
N HIS A 616 -0.63 12.33 14.06
CA HIS A 616 -0.13 13.68 13.84
C HIS A 616 0.30 13.89 12.38
N LEU A 617 -0.62 13.65 11.45
CA LEU A 617 -0.38 13.84 10.01
C LEU A 617 -0.10 15.32 9.66
N ARG A 618 0.82 15.53 8.72
CA ARG A 618 1.22 16.88 8.27
C ARG A 618 0.07 17.56 7.54
N THR A 619 -0.18 18.83 7.84
CA THR A 619 -1.25 19.61 7.17
C THR A 619 -0.78 20.35 5.91
N ALA A 620 0.53 20.53 5.75
CA ALA A 620 1.16 21.17 4.59
C ALA A 620 2.56 20.62 4.36
N ARG A 621 3.08 20.78 3.14
CA ARG A 621 4.49 20.54 2.83
C ARG A 621 5.36 21.58 3.53
N GLN A 622 6.55 21.16 3.93
CA GLN A 622 7.51 22.04 4.59
C GLN A 622 8.47 22.62 3.56
N LYS A 623 8.90 23.87 3.76
CA LYS A 623 9.91 24.51 2.92
C LYS A 623 11.29 24.20 3.48
N LEU A 624 12.15 23.66 2.65
CA LEU A 624 13.52 23.28 2.96
C LEU A 624 14.48 24.18 2.19
N HIS A 625 15.20 25.01 2.94
CA HIS A 625 16.30 25.77 2.38
C HIS A 625 17.52 24.86 2.22
N PHE A 626 18.17 24.94 1.06
CA PHE A 626 19.38 24.17 0.80
C PHE A 626 20.40 24.98 0.01
N ALA A 627 21.66 24.62 0.17
CA ALA A 627 22.76 25.10 -0.66
C ALA A 627 23.35 23.94 -1.46
N LYS A 628 23.46 24.07 -2.78
CA LYS A 628 24.20 23.11 -3.60
C LYS A 628 25.64 23.59 -3.72
N MET A 629 26.58 22.78 -3.24
CA MET A 629 28.01 23.12 -3.25
C MET A 629 28.83 21.93 -3.72
N HIS A 630 30.05 22.19 -4.18
CA HIS A 630 30.98 21.13 -4.57
C HIS A 630 32.42 21.39 -4.15
N GLY A 631 33.14 20.31 -3.88
CA GLY A 631 34.60 20.31 -3.84
C GLY A 631 35.12 19.57 -5.06
N ASN A 632 35.71 20.29 -6.02
CA ASN A 632 36.20 19.71 -7.29
C ASN A 632 35.12 18.91 -8.05
N SER A 633 33.96 19.51 -8.32
CA SER A 633 32.84 18.88 -9.06
C SER A 633 32.27 17.59 -8.46
N ASN A 634 32.51 17.34 -7.17
CA ASN A 634 31.78 16.36 -6.38
C ASN A 634 30.72 17.11 -5.56
N ASP A 635 29.47 16.96 -5.99
CA ASP A 635 28.36 17.84 -5.65
C ASP A 635 27.58 17.28 -4.46
N TYR A 636 27.27 18.13 -3.48
CA TYR A 636 26.39 17.76 -2.36
C TYR A 636 25.33 18.84 -2.14
N ILE A 637 24.21 18.41 -1.54
CA ILE A 637 23.15 19.29 -1.08
C ILE A 637 23.32 19.50 0.42
N PHE A 638 23.48 20.74 0.85
CA PHE A 638 23.72 21.10 2.24
C PHE A 638 22.46 21.71 2.83
N ILE A 639 22.09 21.23 4.00
CA ILE A 639 20.90 21.68 4.71
C ILE A 639 21.30 22.03 6.15
N ASP A 640 20.90 23.22 6.60
CA ASP A 640 21.01 23.63 7.99
C ASP A 640 19.89 22.96 8.79
N ASN A 641 20.25 21.99 9.63
CA ASN A 641 19.35 21.22 10.51
C ASN A 641 19.66 21.48 12.00
N ARG A 642 20.23 22.63 12.34
CA ARG A 642 20.47 22.99 13.76
C ARG A 642 19.18 23.14 14.56
N ASP A 643 18.04 23.33 13.90
CA ASP A 643 16.72 23.32 14.55
C ASP A 643 16.15 21.92 14.82
N GLY A 644 16.81 20.86 14.32
CA GLY A 644 16.45 19.47 14.54
C GLY A 644 15.13 19.03 13.88
N LYS A 645 14.60 19.76 12.91
CA LYS A 645 13.31 19.41 12.27
C LYS A 645 13.39 18.25 11.30
N ILE A 646 14.56 17.99 10.72
CA ILE A 646 14.75 16.89 9.77
C ILE A 646 15.10 15.63 10.55
N VAL A 647 14.14 14.71 10.60
CA VAL A 647 14.24 13.45 11.34
C VAL A 647 14.59 12.24 10.48
N CYS A 648 14.36 12.31 9.16
CA CYS A 648 14.64 11.21 8.21
C CYS A 648 15.39 11.70 6.95
N PRO A 649 16.67 12.07 7.08
CA PRO A 649 17.50 12.49 5.96
C PRO A 649 17.76 11.41 4.90
N GLU A 650 17.69 10.13 5.28
CA GLU A 650 17.89 8.98 4.39
C GLU A 650 16.85 9.01 3.25
N SER A 651 15.58 9.22 3.61
CA SER A 651 14.48 9.38 2.65
C SER A 651 14.62 10.63 1.79
N LEU A 652 15.09 11.75 2.35
CA LEU A 652 15.34 12.98 1.60
C LEU A 652 16.42 12.76 0.53
N SER A 653 17.50 12.07 0.89
CA SER A 653 18.64 11.83 -0.01
C SER A 653 18.20 11.10 -1.28
N VAL A 654 17.40 10.04 -1.16
CA VAL A 654 16.89 9.26 -2.31
C VAL A 654 16.16 10.17 -3.30
N SER A 655 15.29 11.05 -2.81
CA SER A 655 14.50 11.96 -3.66
C SER A 655 15.28 13.16 -4.20
N MET A 656 16.18 13.74 -3.40
CA MET A 656 16.84 15.00 -3.75
C MET A 656 18.09 14.79 -4.61
N CYS A 657 18.80 13.68 -4.41
CA CYS A 657 20.04 13.38 -5.11
C CYS A 657 19.82 12.89 -6.55
N ASP A 658 18.62 12.46 -6.91
CA ASP A 658 18.31 12.05 -8.28
C ASP A 658 18.59 13.19 -9.26
N ARG A 659 19.39 12.92 -10.30
CA ARG A 659 19.88 13.94 -11.24
C ARG A 659 18.86 14.32 -12.31
N TYR A 660 17.81 13.54 -12.49
CA TYR A 660 16.80 13.75 -13.54
C TYR A 660 15.50 14.35 -12.99
N THR A 661 15.15 13.97 -11.77
CA THR A 661 13.89 14.31 -11.11
C THR A 661 14.07 15.12 -9.83
N GLY A 662 15.28 15.13 -9.25
CA GLY A 662 15.62 15.89 -8.05
C GLY A 662 16.51 17.11 -8.33
N ILE A 663 17.25 17.55 -7.30
CA ILE A 663 18.24 18.63 -7.40
C ILE A 663 19.54 18.13 -8.06
N GLY A 664 19.78 16.82 -7.97
CA GLY A 664 20.94 16.13 -8.54
C GLY A 664 22.22 16.36 -7.75
N ALA A 665 22.66 15.37 -6.99
CA ALA A 665 23.91 15.44 -6.22
C ALA A 665 24.42 14.04 -5.89
N ASP A 666 25.63 13.95 -5.35
CA ASP A 666 26.24 12.70 -4.88
C ASP A 666 25.79 12.35 -3.45
N GLY A 667 25.17 13.30 -2.74
CA GLY A 667 24.60 13.08 -1.41
C GLY A 667 24.01 14.34 -0.77
N VAL A 668 23.39 14.14 0.39
CA VAL A 668 22.88 15.21 1.27
C VAL A 668 23.77 15.33 2.50
N VAL A 669 24.07 16.56 2.92
CA VAL A 669 24.84 16.89 4.11
C VAL A 669 23.96 17.71 5.04
N LEU A 670 23.71 17.19 6.24
CA LEU A 670 23.07 17.94 7.31
C LEU A 670 24.12 18.64 8.17
N ILE A 671 23.90 19.90 8.46
CA ILE A 671 24.68 20.70 9.41
C ILE A 671 23.85 20.84 10.69
N GLU A 672 24.35 20.31 11.80
CA GLU A 672 23.66 20.22 13.09
C GLU A 672 24.48 20.92 14.18
N ASP A 673 23.87 21.15 15.35
CA ASP A 673 24.60 21.68 16.51
C ASP A 673 25.50 20.59 17.12
N SER A 674 26.69 20.99 17.57
CA SER A 674 27.63 20.12 18.28
C SER A 674 27.86 20.61 19.69
N SER A 675 28.01 19.68 20.64
CA SER A 675 28.41 19.99 22.02
C SER A 675 29.93 20.07 22.22
N LYS A 676 30.74 19.70 21.21
CA LYS A 676 32.20 19.59 21.31
C LYS A 676 32.98 20.21 20.14
N ALA A 677 32.30 20.74 19.12
CA ALA A 677 32.87 21.40 17.95
C ALA A 677 32.03 22.62 17.55
N ASP A 678 32.47 23.40 16.55
CA ASP A 678 31.70 24.57 16.08
C ASP A 678 30.38 24.18 15.38
N ALA A 679 30.36 23.00 14.75
CA ALA A 679 29.17 22.37 14.19
C ALA A 679 29.36 20.85 14.11
N LYS A 680 28.27 20.12 13.89
CA LYS A 680 28.29 18.71 13.52
C LYS A 680 27.83 18.55 12.08
N MET A 681 28.42 17.61 11.35
CA MET A 681 27.92 17.21 10.03
C MET A 681 27.51 15.74 10.02
N ARG A 682 26.47 15.43 9.26
CA ARG A 682 26.09 14.07 8.86
C ARG A 682 25.94 14.04 7.35
N ILE A 683 26.35 12.95 6.71
CA ILE A 683 26.35 12.82 5.25
C ILE A 683 25.58 11.57 4.86
N PHE A 684 24.70 11.70 3.88
CA PHE A 684 23.87 10.63 3.35
C PHE A 684 24.14 10.49 1.86
N ASN A 685 24.49 9.28 1.42
CA ASN A 685 24.72 8.97 0.02
C ASN A 685 23.40 8.96 -0.77
N LYS A 686 23.49 8.88 -2.09
CA LYS A 686 22.32 8.88 -2.98
C LYS A 686 21.30 7.77 -2.70
N ASP A 687 21.71 6.67 -2.09
CA ASP A 687 20.86 5.53 -1.71
C ASP A 687 20.23 5.67 -0.31
N GLY A 688 20.56 6.75 0.40
CA GLY A 688 20.12 7.03 1.77
C GLY A 688 21.05 6.52 2.86
N SER A 689 22.12 5.77 2.53
CA SER A 689 23.07 5.27 3.52
C SER A 689 23.90 6.39 4.15
N GLU A 690 24.11 6.34 5.47
CA GLU A 690 24.92 7.34 6.20
C GLU A 690 26.42 7.05 6.05
N GLY A 691 27.18 8.04 5.58
CA GLY A 691 28.63 7.99 5.49
C GLY A 691 29.32 8.51 6.75
N ALA A 692 30.53 8.02 7.03
CA ALA A 692 31.30 8.47 8.19
C ALA A 692 31.81 9.92 8.04
N MET A 693 32.37 10.23 6.87
CA MET A 693 32.89 11.55 6.48
C MET A 693 33.23 11.54 4.98
N ALA A 694 33.13 12.69 4.30
CA ALA A 694 33.75 12.89 3.00
C ALA A 694 34.59 14.19 2.99
N GLY A 695 35.82 14.09 2.48
CA GLY A 695 36.79 15.19 2.50
C GLY A 695 36.33 16.40 1.68
N ASN A 696 35.58 16.19 0.60
CA ASN A 696 35.05 17.27 -0.24
C ASN A 696 33.88 17.98 0.45
N SER A 697 32.95 17.22 1.05
CA SER A 697 31.78 17.80 1.71
C SER A 697 32.12 18.60 2.96
N ILE A 698 33.05 18.13 3.81
CA ILE A 698 33.44 18.85 5.03
C ILE A 698 34.10 20.22 4.75
N ARG A 699 34.85 20.33 3.65
CA ARG A 699 35.39 21.62 3.18
C ARG A 699 34.26 22.59 2.84
N CYS A 700 33.22 22.11 2.17
CA CYS A 700 32.03 22.90 1.88
C CYS A 700 31.21 23.24 3.14
N VAL A 701 31.16 22.38 4.17
CA VAL A 701 30.57 22.71 5.48
C VAL A 701 31.29 23.92 6.09
N ALA A 702 32.61 23.92 6.11
CA ALA A 702 33.37 25.04 6.68
C ALA A 702 33.16 26.36 5.90
N LYS A 703 33.05 26.28 4.57
CA LYS A 703 32.61 27.41 3.75
C LYS A 703 31.21 27.89 4.13
N PHE A 704 30.23 26.99 4.25
CA PHE A 704 28.87 27.33 4.61
C PHE A 704 28.80 28.06 5.95
N LEU A 705 29.50 27.55 6.96
CA LEU A 705 29.55 28.13 8.31
C LEU A 705 30.14 29.55 8.30
N TYR A 706 31.23 29.77 7.55
CA TYR A 706 31.87 31.08 7.48
C TYR A 706 31.07 32.08 6.65
N ASP A 707 30.69 31.70 5.43
CA ASP A 707 30.03 32.60 4.47
C ASP A 707 28.62 33.00 4.93
N ASN A 708 27.94 32.18 5.76
CA ASN A 708 26.65 32.51 6.38
C ASN A 708 26.78 33.19 7.76
N GLY A 709 28.00 33.52 8.21
CA GLY A 709 28.24 34.21 9.47
C GLY A 709 27.92 33.38 10.73
N ILE A 710 27.85 32.05 10.60
CA ILE A 710 27.65 31.13 11.73
C ILE A 710 28.94 31.04 12.56
N VAL A 711 30.10 31.01 11.89
CA VAL A 711 31.43 30.99 12.53
C VAL A 711 32.33 32.04 11.87
N CYS A 712 32.79 33.03 12.63
CA CYS A 712 33.52 34.18 12.07
C CYS A 712 35.06 34.10 12.24
N ARG A 713 35.64 32.90 12.22
CA ARG A 713 37.10 32.67 12.38
C ARG A 713 37.65 31.77 11.28
N ASP A 714 38.95 31.89 11.00
CA ASP A 714 39.65 31.16 9.94
C ASP A 714 40.04 29.71 10.32
N ARG A 715 39.86 29.33 11.58
CA ARG A 715 39.99 27.96 12.08
C ARG A 715 38.65 27.46 12.61
N ILE A 716 38.13 26.39 12.01
CA ILE A 716 36.82 25.80 12.35
C ILE A 716 37.02 24.35 12.79
N THR A 717 36.26 23.90 13.78
CA THR A 717 36.16 22.49 14.14
C THR A 717 34.80 21.94 13.75
N VAL A 718 34.76 20.78 13.10
CA VAL A 718 33.51 20.10 12.72
C VAL A 718 33.51 18.68 13.26
N GLU A 719 32.45 18.33 13.99
CA GLU A 719 32.19 16.95 14.43
C GLU A 719 31.65 16.12 13.27
N THR A 720 32.24 14.94 13.05
CA THR A 720 31.75 13.92 12.11
C THR A 720 31.62 12.57 12.82
N ASN A 721 31.06 11.56 12.15
CA ASN A 721 31.04 10.18 12.65
C ASN A 721 32.45 9.55 12.75
N SER A 722 33.47 10.16 12.13
CA SER A 722 34.90 9.78 12.27
C SER A 722 35.69 10.66 13.26
N GLY A 723 35.00 11.44 14.09
CA GLY A 723 35.57 12.30 15.12
C GLY A 723 35.58 13.79 14.76
N VAL A 724 36.13 14.63 15.65
CA VAL A 724 36.23 16.08 15.41
C VAL A 724 37.40 16.37 14.47
N LYS A 725 37.17 17.16 13.42
CA LYS A 725 38.17 17.55 12.43
C LYS A 725 38.48 19.04 12.53
N ASN A 726 39.75 19.37 12.30
CA ASN A 726 40.23 20.74 12.30
C ASN A 726 40.35 21.25 10.87
N LEU A 727 39.79 22.42 10.59
CA LEU A 727 39.79 23.03 9.27
C LEU A 727 40.40 24.43 9.31
N ARG A 728 41.15 24.79 8.28
CA ARG A 728 41.73 26.11 8.06
C ARG A 728 41.21 26.70 6.75
N LEU A 729 40.68 27.91 6.81
CA LEU A 729 40.07 28.61 5.68
C LEU A 729 41.05 29.53 4.98
N TYR A 730 40.96 29.58 3.65
CA TYR A 730 41.64 30.57 2.81
C TYR A 730 40.59 31.41 2.09
N LEU A 731 40.68 32.73 2.26
CA LEU A 731 39.66 33.67 1.80
C LEU A 731 40.10 34.39 0.53
N ARG A 732 39.15 34.61 -0.38
CA ARG A 732 39.32 35.48 -1.55
C ARG A 732 38.11 36.40 -1.66
N GLY A 733 38.34 37.71 -1.62
CA GLY A 733 37.24 38.70 -1.69
C GLY A 733 36.25 38.62 -0.52
N GLY A 734 36.71 38.21 0.67
CA GLY A 734 35.87 38.10 1.87
C GLY A 734 35.03 36.83 1.98
N LYS A 735 35.13 35.90 1.01
CA LYS A 735 34.48 34.58 1.04
C LYS A 735 35.52 33.47 1.06
N VAL A 736 35.15 32.30 1.59
CA VAL A 736 36.02 31.11 1.54
C VAL A 736 36.19 30.64 0.10
N SER A 737 37.43 30.51 -0.36
CA SER A 737 37.76 29.94 -1.68
C SER A 737 38.34 28.53 -1.57
N GLU A 738 39.21 28.30 -0.59
CA GLU A 738 39.85 27.01 -0.35
C GLU A 738 39.81 26.68 1.13
N VAL A 739 39.82 25.38 1.43
CA VAL A 739 39.84 24.87 2.81
C VAL A 739 40.88 23.77 2.90
N CYS A 740 41.70 23.82 3.95
CA CYS A 740 42.56 22.73 4.37
C CYS A 740 41.88 22.00 5.53
N VAL A 741 41.70 20.69 5.41
CA VAL A 741 41.15 19.83 6.47
C VAL A 741 42.19 18.83 6.93
N ASP A 742 42.30 18.69 8.24
CA ASP A 742 43.02 17.60 8.90
C ASP A 742 42.14 16.35 8.89
N ILE A 743 42.49 15.38 8.03
CA ILE A 743 41.73 14.14 7.87
C ILE A 743 42.00 13.19 9.04
N GLY A 744 43.17 13.30 9.67
CA GLY A 744 43.67 12.42 10.73
C GLY A 744 44.74 11.45 10.23
N LYS A 745 45.15 10.57 11.14
CA LYS A 745 46.21 9.57 10.89
C LYS A 745 45.74 8.50 9.90
N ALA A 746 46.64 8.10 9.00
CA ALA A 746 46.42 6.97 8.10
C ALA A 746 46.65 5.64 8.85
N GLU A 747 45.75 4.69 8.63
CA GLU A 747 45.78 3.35 9.21
C GLU A 747 45.95 2.29 8.11
N PHE A 748 46.77 1.28 8.40
CA PHE A 748 47.17 0.24 7.43
C PHE A 748 46.83 -1.18 7.89
N ALA A 749 46.48 -1.34 9.17
CA ALA A 749 46.25 -2.63 9.77
C ALA A 749 44.91 -3.23 9.28
N PRO A 750 44.86 -4.51 8.88
CA PRO A 750 43.63 -5.15 8.41
C PRO A 750 42.47 -5.21 9.42
N ASP A 751 42.70 -5.01 10.71
CA ASP A 751 41.62 -4.89 11.71
C ASP A 751 41.00 -3.49 11.72
N LYS A 752 41.72 -2.48 11.19
CA LYS A 752 41.29 -1.08 11.08
C LYS A 752 40.74 -0.71 9.69
N ILE A 753 40.93 -1.60 8.73
CA ILE A 753 40.39 -1.53 7.38
C ILE A 753 39.47 -2.74 7.24
N PRO A 754 38.18 -2.64 6.89
CA PRO A 754 37.26 -3.78 6.89
C PRO A 754 37.54 -4.75 5.74
N THR A 755 38.67 -5.45 5.81
CA THR A 755 39.15 -6.44 4.85
C THR A 755 39.45 -7.76 5.57
N ILE A 756 39.20 -8.88 4.90
CA ILE A 756 39.52 -10.22 5.43
C ILE A 756 40.95 -10.68 5.06
N LEU A 757 41.75 -9.81 4.43
CA LEU A 757 43.12 -10.12 4.04
C LEU A 757 44.05 -10.18 5.25
N GLU A 758 44.81 -11.28 5.37
CA GLU A 758 45.78 -11.47 6.46
C GLU A 758 47.08 -10.64 6.26
N GLY A 759 47.64 -10.14 7.36
CA GLY A 759 48.92 -9.42 7.39
C GLY A 759 48.96 -8.29 8.45
N GLU A 760 50.12 -7.67 8.64
CA GLU A 760 50.24 -6.46 9.49
C GLU A 760 49.92 -5.17 8.71
N CYS A 761 50.10 -5.18 7.38
CA CYS A 761 49.91 -4.05 6.48
C CYS A 761 49.62 -4.56 5.06
N ILE A 762 48.63 -3.98 4.37
CA ILE A 762 48.25 -4.38 3.00
C ILE A 762 48.74 -3.32 2.02
N ILE A 763 50.05 -3.34 1.75
CA ILE A 763 50.69 -2.49 0.74
C ILE A 763 51.28 -3.41 -0.34
N ASP A 764 51.06 -3.04 -1.59
CA ASP A 764 51.55 -3.75 -2.79
C ASP A 764 51.18 -5.25 -2.82
N ARG A 765 49.98 -5.60 -2.35
CA ARG A 765 49.52 -6.98 -2.18
C ARG A 765 48.90 -7.53 -3.47
N PRO A 766 49.36 -8.69 -4.00
CA PRO A 766 48.71 -9.31 -5.15
C PRO A 766 47.36 -9.92 -4.76
N VAL A 767 46.32 -9.63 -5.55
CA VAL A 767 44.97 -10.22 -5.47
C VAL A 767 44.41 -10.42 -6.87
N THR A 768 43.49 -11.37 -7.02
CA THR A 768 42.74 -11.58 -8.26
C THR A 768 41.31 -11.09 -8.04
N ILE A 769 40.88 -10.10 -8.81
CA ILE A 769 39.52 -9.54 -8.76
C ILE A 769 38.95 -9.55 -10.18
N GLY A 770 37.77 -10.11 -10.38
CA GLY A 770 37.15 -10.18 -11.71
C GLY A 770 37.98 -10.96 -12.74
N GLY A 771 38.74 -11.97 -12.30
CA GLY A 771 39.61 -12.78 -13.19
C GLY A 771 40.89 -12.10 -13.65
N LYS A 772 41.24 -10.93 -13.12
CA LYS A 772 42.48 -10.21 -13.42
C LYS A 772 43.31 -9.97 -12.15
N ASP A 773 44.62 -10.06 -12.29
CA ASP A 773 45.54 -9.83 -11.19
C ASP A 773 45.84 -8.34 -11.00
N TYR A 774 45.74 -7.90 -9.75
CA TYR A 774 46.01 -6.53 -9.32
C TYR A 774 46.96 -6.53 -8.13
N ARG A 775 47.73 -5.44 -7.99
CA ARG A 775 48.46 -5.13 -6.76
C ARG A 775 47.72 -4.01 -6.05
N ILE A 776 47.15 -4.34 -4.90
CA ILE A 776 46.28 -3.44 -4.14
C ILE A 776 47.01 -2.87 -2.92
N ASN A 777 46.60 -1.68 -2.52
CA ASN A 777 47.07 -0.99 -1.33
C ASN A 777 45.85 -0.57 -0.53
N CYS A 778 45.64 -1.15 0.64
CA CYS A 778 44.49 -0.80 1.48
C CYS A 778 44.91 0.24 2.51
N VAL A 779 44.18 1.36 2.54
CA VAL A 779 44.45 2.47 3.45
C VAL A 779 43.13 2.93 4.05
N SER A 780 43.09 3.19 5.35
CA SER A 780 41.97 3.91 5.97
C SER A 780 42.43 5.27 6.45
N VAL A 781 41.72 6.32 6.03
CA VAL A 781 41.89 7.70 6.52
C VAL A 781 40.64 8.15 7.29
N GLY A 782 40.04 7.20 8.02
CA GLY A 782 38.69 7.31 8.62
C GLY A 782 37.59 6.71 7.74
N THR A 783 37.86 6.57 6.44
CA THR A 783 37.07 5.79 5.46
C THR A 783 38.02 4.80 4.79
N PRO A 784 37.63 3.54 4.55
CA PRO A 784 38.47 2.53 3.89
C PRO A 784 38.54 2.71 2.37
N HIS A 785 39.76 2.59 1.85
CA HIS A 785 40.12 2.78 0.45
C HIS A 785 41.03 1.64 -0.05
N CYS A 786 40.86 1.29 -1.32
CA CYS A 786 41.68 0.33 -2.06
C CYS A 786 42.33 1.03 -3.25
N VAL A 787 43.64 1.27 -3.16
CA VAL A 787 44.39 2.00 -4.18
C VAL A 787 45.14 1.03 -5.09
N VAL A 788 44.94 1.19 -6.39
CA VAL A 788 45.58 0.39 -7.44
C VAL A 788 46.39 1.30 -8.35
N PHE A 789 47.68 1.01 -8.48
CA PHE A 789 48.54 1.74 -9.41
C PHE A 789 48.42 1.20 -10.84
N CYS A 790 48.32 2.09 -11.82
CA CYS A 790 48.24 1.75 -13.24
C CYS A 790 48.96 2.77 -14.13
N ASP A 791 49.38 2.33 -15.33
CA ASP A 791 50.12 3.18 -16.27
C ASP A 791 49.27 4.29 -16.88
N ARG A 792 47.96 4.04 -17.05
CA ARG A 792 47.02 4.96 -17.71
C ARG A 792 45.62 4.89 -17.11
N VAL A 793 45.34 5.80 -16.17
CA VAL A 793 44.03 5.92 -15.52
C VAL A 793 42.88 6.22 -16.49
N ASP A 794 43.13 7.03 -17.54
CA ASP A 794 42.10 7.37 -18.54
C ASP A 794 41.65 6.17 -19.39
N GLY A 795 42.41 5.08 -19.38
CA GLY A 795 42.06 3.84 -20.09
C GLY A 795 41.39 2.78 -19.22
N VAL A 796 41.18 3.06 -17.92
CA VAL A 796 40.49 2.15 -17.01
C VAL A 796 38.99 2.26 -17.26
N ASP A 797 38.37 1.12 -17.57
CA ASP A 797 36.92 0.99 -17.66
C ASP A 797 36.34 0.85 -16.25
N ILE A 798 36.22 1.99 -15.57
CA ILE A 798 35.90 2.03 -14.14
C ILE A 798 34.46 1.61 -13.84
N GLU A 799 33.54 1.78 -14.80
CA GLU A 799 32.14 1.36 -14.66
C GLU A 799 32.03 -0.17 -14.58
N ASN A 800 32.88 -0.89 -15.33
CA ASN A 800 32.93 -2.34 -15.26
C ASN A 800 33.81 -2.86 -14.12
N VAL A 801 34.94 -2.21 -13.84
CA VAL A 801 35.92 -2.70 -12.86
C VAL A 801 35.60 -2.25 -11.43
N GLY A 802 35.10 -1.04 -11.25
CA GLY A 802 34.80 -0.44 -9.94
C GLY A 802 33.88 -1.30 -9.07
N PRO A 803 32.71 -1.74 -9.56
CA PRO A 803 31.83 -2.61 -8.79
C PRO A 803 32.45 -3.94 -8.39
N LEU A 804 33.34 -4.52 -9.23
CA LEU A 804 34.03 -5.77 -8.91
C LEU A 804 34.94 -5.61 -7.69
N PHE A 805 35.52 -4.42 -7.49
CA PHE A 805 36.28 -4.11 -6.28
C PHE A 805 35.35 -3.78 -5.11
N GLU A 806 34.28 -3.01 -5.34
CA GLU A 806 33.30 -2.67 -4.30
C GLU A 806 32.72 -3.93 -3.64
N HIS A 807 32.43 -4.96 -4.43
CA HIS A 807 31.81 -6.22 -4.00
C HIS A 807 32.78 -7.40 -3.88
N ALA A 808 34.09 -7.17 -3.96
CA ALA A 808 35.06 -8.27 -3.84
C ALA A 808 34.96 -8.95 -2.46
N GLU A 809 35.11 -10.28 -2.42
CA GLU A 809 35.05 -11.10 -1.20
C GLU A 809 36.01 -10.61 -0.10
N PHE A 810 37.11 -9.95 -0.51
CA PHE A 810 38.10 -9.36 0.39
C PHE A 810 37.57 -8.19 1.23
N PHE A 811 36.45 -7.56 0.83
CA PHE A 811 35.88 -6.37 1.45
C PHE A 811 34.43 -6.61 1.89
N PRO A 812 34.20 -7.30 3.03
CA PRO A 812 32.85 -7.64 3.49
C PRO A 812 31.92 -6.44 3.72
N HIS A 813 32.49 -5.25 3.93
CA HIS A 813 31.75 -3.99 4.12
C HIS A 813 31.86 -3.03 2.94
N ARG A 814 32.24 -3.55 1.76
CA ARG A 814 32.51 -2.79 0.53
C ARG A 814 33.63 -1.75 0.68
N VAL A 815 34.22 -1.32 -0.44
CA VAL A 815 35.36 -0.39 -0.40
C VAL A 815 35.30 0.65 -1.51
N ASN A 816 35.83 1.86 -1.23
CA ASN A 816 36.13 2.84 -2.26
C ASN A 816 37.40 2.42 -3.00
N THR A 817 37.45 2.58 -4.31
CA THR A 817 38.58 2.12 -5.13
C THR A 817 39.14 3.24 -5.97
N GLU A 818 40.45 3.49 -5.83
CA GLU A 818 41.16 4.51 -6.59
C GLU A 818 42.12 3.85 -7.59
N PHE A 819 42.00 4.26 -8.86
CA PHE A 819 42.97 3.93 -9.89
C PHE A 819 43.91 5.12 -10.08
N VAL A 820 45.19 4.88 -9.83
CA VAL A 820 46.18 5.95 -9.67
C VAL A 820 47.35 5.74 -10.63
N ARG A 821 47.72 6.81 -11.32
CA ARG A 821 48.99 6.92 -12.04
C ARG A 821 49.90 7.87 -11.30
N VAL A 822 51.09 7.42 -10.97
CA VAL A 822 52.18 8.29 -10.53
C VAL A 822 52.71 9.04 -11.75
N VAL A 823 52.59 10.37 -11.76
CA VAL A 823 53.09 11.21 -12.87
C VAL A 823 54.54 11.60 -12.61
N ASN A 824 54.84 12.00 -11.38
CA ASN A 824 56.18 12.28 -10.85
C ASN A 824 56.13 12.29 -9.30
N GLU A 825 57.26 12.63 -8.66
CA GLU A 825 57.39 12.58 -7.18
C GLU A 825 56.46 13.53 -6.40
N CYS A 826 55.86 14.53 -7.05
CA CYS A 826 54.95 15.50 -6.45
C CYS A 826 53.57 15.54 -7.13
N THR A 827 53.27 14.61 -8.04
CA THR A 827 52.01 14.64 -8.80
C THR A 827 51.47 13.24 -9.08
N LEU A 828 50.22 13.02 -8.69
CA LEU A 828 49.42 11.84 -9.00
C LEU A 828 48.27 12.23 -9.95
N LYS A 829 47.79 11.26 -10.73
CA LYS A 829 46.52 11.36 -11.46
C LYS A 829 45.62 10.22 -11.00
N MET A 830 44.34 10.49 -10.75
CA MET A 830 43.41 9.56 -10.11
C MET A 830 42.02 9.58 -10.76
N ARG A 831 41.38 8.41 -10.82
CA ARG A 831 39.92 8.22 -10.96
C ARG A 831 39.46 7.29 -9.85
N VAL A 832 38.19 7.39 -9.47
CA VAL A 832 37.67 6.75 -8.26
C VAL A 832 36.29 6.15 -8.49
N TRP A 833 36.08 4.98 -7.92
CA TRP A 833 34.78 4.36 -7.72
C TRP A 833 34.43 4.46 -6.24
N GLU A 834 33.40 5.22 -5.90
CA GLU A 834 32.93 5.36 -4.52
C GLU A 834 31.79 4.37 -4.25
N ARG A 835 31.89 3.64 -3.14
CA ARG A 835 30.86 2.68 -2.75
C ARG A 835 29.51 3.37 -2.57
N GLY A 836 28.46 2.76 -3.14
CA GLY A 836 27.12 3.32 -3.16
C GLY A 836 26.92 4.54 -4.08
N ASN A 837 27.97 5.16 -4.62
CA ASN A 837 27.87 6.36 -5.47
C ASN A 837 28.30 6.11 -6.93
N GLY A 838 29.17 5.14 -7.21
CA GLY A 838 29.72 4.86 -8.54
C GLY A 838 30.95 5.71 -8.86
N GLU A 839 31.24 5.95 -10.14
CA GLU A 839 32.30 6.88 -10.53
C GLU A 839 31.95 8.32 -10.11
N THR A 840 32.82 8.94 -9.30
CA THR A 840 32.74 10.37 -8.99
C THR A 840 33.86 11.15 -9.67
N ARG A 841 33.61 12.44 -9.91
CA ARG A 841 34.60 13.33 -10.56
C ARG A 841 35.81 13.62 -9.67
N ALA A 842 35.68 13.43 -8.37
CA ALA A 842 36.71 13.64 -7.36
C ALA A 842 36.34 12.96 -6.05
N CYS A 843 37.32 12.38 -5.34
CA CYS A 843 37.16 11.89 -3.97
C CYS A 843 38.26 12.47 -3.08
N GLY A 844 37.89 13.25 -2.07
CA GLY A 844 38.86 13.91 -1.18
C GLY A 844 39.65 12.93 -0.31
N THR A 845 38.96 11.97 0.34
CA THR A 845 39.63 10.94 1.14
C THR A 845 40.34 9.90 0.25
N GLY A 846 39.82 9.63 -0.95
CA GLY A 846 40.51 8.82 -1.96
C GLY A 846 41.82 9.44 -2.42
N ALA A 847 41.86 10.78 -2.62
CA ALA A 847 43.10 11.49 -2.92
C ALA A 847 44.13 11.36 -1.77
N CYS A 848 43.65 11.39 -0.53
CA CYS A 848 44.49 11.17 0.65
C CYS A 848 45.06 9.74 0.66
N ALA A 849 44.21 8.74 0.46
CA ALA A 849 44.62 7.34 0.38
C ALA A 849 45.61 7.10 -0.76
N ALA A 850 45.38 7.68 -1.93
CA ALA A 850 46.28 7.60 -3.09
C ALA A 850 47.68 8.14 -2.78
N VAL A 851 47.77 9.29 -2.09
CA VAL A 851 49.04 9.88 -1.67
C VAL A 851 49.72 9.07 -0.60
N VAL A 852 48.98 8.61 0.41
CA VAL A 852 49.51 7.72 1.46
C VAL A 852 50.10 6.45 0.82
N ALA A 853 49.34 5.78 -0.05
CA ALA A 853 49.81 4.58 -0.75
C ALA A 853 51.05 4.88 -1.63
N ALA A 854 51.09 6.02 -2.32
CA ALA A 854 52.22 6.37 -3.16
C ALA A 854 53.49 6.65 -2.34
N VAL A 855 53.36 7.29 -1.19
CA VAL A 855 54.48 7.54 -0.28
C VAL A 855 55.00 6.24 0.34
N GLU A 856 54.12 5.35 0.82
CA GLU A 856 54.53 4.08 1.42
C GLU A 856 55.13 3.09 0.40
N ASN A 857 54.80 3.23 -0.89
CA ASN A 857 55.47 2.52 -1.98
C ASN A 857 56.77 3.21 -2.47
N GLY A 858 57.15 4.35 -1.89
CA GLY A 858 58.36 5.09 -2.26
C GLY A 858 58.26 5.88 -3.57
N PHE A 859 57.06 6.09 -4.11
CA PHE A 859 56.84 6.86 -5.34
C PHE A 859 56.81 8.37 -5.12
N CYS A 860 56.42 8.82 -3.93
CA CYS A 860 56.37 10.23 -3.54
C CYS A 860 57.05 10.44 -2.18
N ARG A 861 57.39 11.69 -1.84
CA ARG A 861 58.10 12.03 -0.60
C ARG A 861 57.12 12.38 0.53
N LYS A 862 57.33 11.78 1.70
CA LYS A 862 56.57 12.08 2.93
C LYS A 862 56.86 13.53 3.39
N GLY A 863 55.83 14.23 3.86
CA GLY A 863 55.92 15.61 4.36
C GLY A 863 55.93 16.71 3.29
N GLU A 864 55.91 16.37 2.01
CA GLU A 864 55.81 17.33 0.90
C GLU A 864 54.37 17.41 0.38
N ASP A 865 54.02 18.56 -0.21
CA ASP A 865 52.73 18.78 -0.85
C ASP A 865 52.68 18.02 -2.18
N ILE A 866 51.74 17.08 -2.29
CA ILE A 866 51.53 16.26 -3.48
C ILE A 866 50.22 16.65 -4.14
N VAL A 867 50.29 16.99 -5.42
CA VAL A 867 49.12 17.37 -6.21
C VAL A 867 48.46 16.13 -6.79
N VAL A 868 47.19 15.92 -6.49
CA VAL A 868 46.37 14.84 -7.05
C VAL A 868 45.42 15.43 -8.10
N LYS A 869 45.67 15.07 -9.35
CA LYS A 869 44.85 15.48 -10.50
C LYS A 869 43.66 14.54 -10.64
N VAL A 870 42.46 15.07 -10.41
CA VAL A 870 41.18 14.37 -10.62
C VAL A 870 40.40 15.03 -11.75
N PRO A 871 39.41 14.35 -12.36
CA PRO A 871 38.58 14.95 -13.40
C PRO A 871 37.91 16.28 -13.01
N GLY A 872 37.63 16.49 -11.72
CA GLY A 872 37.04 17.72 -11.19
C GLY A 872 38.02 18.84 -10.81
N GLY A 873 39.34 18.64 -10.99
CA GLY A 873 40.37 19.65 -10.70
C GLY A 873 41.54 19.08 -9.89
N ASP A 874 42.36 19.97 -9.34
CA ASP A 874 43.53 19.57 -8.54
C ASP A 874 43.19 19.61 -7.04
N LEU A 875 43.69 18.62 -6.30
CA LEU A 875 43.71 18.57 -4.83
C LEU A 875 45.16 18.56 -4.36
N THR A 876 45.46 19.16 -3.22
CA THR A 876 46.79 19.11 -2.60
C THR A 876 46.72 18.31 -1.31
N VAL A 877 47.54 17.27 -1.19
CA VAL A 877 47.61 16.43 0.00
C VAL A 877 49.02 16.46 0.57
N ASN A 878 49.13 16.65 1.88
CA ASN A 878 50.38 16.53 2.62
C ASN A 878 50.24 15.40 3.64
N TYR A 879 51.08 14.37 3.54
CA TYR A 879 51.05 13.22 4.43
C TYR A 879 52.28 13.19 5.35
N THR A 880 52.02 13.10 6.65
CA THR A 880 53.00 12.97 7.73
C THR A 880 52.68 11.75 8.61
N ASP A 881 53.59 11.34 9.49
CA ASP A 881 53.33 10.20 10.40
C ASP A 881 52.20 10.46 11.41
N GLU A 882 51.88 11.74 11.64
CA GLU A 882 50.85 12.17 12.60
C GLU A 882 49.49 12.37 11.93
N THR A 883 49.47 12.90 10.70
CA THR A 883 48.22 13.21 10.00
C THR A 883 48.37 13.33 8.47
N VAL A 884 47.22 13.29 7.78
CA VAL A 884 47.04 13.66 6.38
C VAL A 884 46.23 14.97 6.28
N LEU A 885 46.83 15.99 5.67
CA LEU A 885 46.18 17.28 5.38
C LEU A 885 45.69 17.30 3.93
N LEU A 886 44.43 17.69 3.73
CA LEU A 886 43.80 17.80 2.42
C LEU A 886 43.38 19.25 2.16
N THR A 887 43.93 19.85 1.11
CA THR A 887 43.58 21.21 0.68
C THR A 887 42.94 21.19 -0.70
N GLY A 888 41.84 21.91 -0.86
CA GLY A 888 41.16 22.07 -2.14
C GLY A 888 40.07 23.14 -2.11
N PRO A 889 39.51 23.47 -3.28
CA PRO A 889 38.44 24.44 -3.40
C PRO A 889 37.15 23.96 -2.72
N ALA A 890 36.34 24.94 -2.31
CA ALA A 890 34.95 24.76 -1.89
C ALA A 890 34.11 25.83 -2.60
N GLU A 891 33.17 25.40 -3.44
CA GLU A 891 32.42 26.29 -4.32
C GLU A 891 30.92 26.17 -4.08
N LEU A 892 30.25 27.32 -3.97
CA LEU A 892 28.79 27.40 -3.93
C LEU A 892 28.28 27.47 -5.37
N VAL A 893 27.43 26.52 -5.75
CA VAL A 893 26.79 26.49 -7.07
C VAL A 893 25.57 27.40 -7.05
N TYR A 894 24.63 27.14 -6.13
CA TYR A 894 23.46 27.99 -5.90
C TYR A 894 22.78 27.67 -4.55
N GLU A 895 21.88 28.55 -4.11
CA GLU A 895 21.00 28.35 -2.97
C GLU A 895 19.55 28.30 -3.44
N GLY A 896 18.75 27.40 -2.84
CA GLY A 896 17.38 27.16 -3.26
C GLY A 896 16.45 26.83 -2.11
N VAL A 897 15.17 26.77 -2.43
CA VAL A 897 14.12 26.29 -1.52
C VAL A 897 13.36 25.20 -2.25
N THR A 898 13.23 24.03 -1.62
CA THR A 898 12.35 22.96 -2.11
C THR A 898 11.22 22.73 -1.13
N GLU A 899 10.12 22.15 -1.59
CA GLU A 899 9.03 21.69 -0.72
C GLU A 899 9.17 20.17 -0.50
N TYR A 900 9.03 19.72 0.75
CA TYR A 900 9.15 18.31 1.13
C TYR A 900 8.04 17.84 2.09
#